data_AF-A0A6A4T4T2-F1
#
_entry.id   AF-A0A6A4T4T2-F1
#
_cell.length_a   1.000
_cell.length_b   1.000
_cell.length_c   1.000
_cell.angle_alpha   90.00
_cell.angle_beta   90.00
_cell.angle_gamma   90.00
#
_symmetry.space_group_name_H-M   'P 1'
#
loop_
_entity.id
_entity.type
_entity.pdbx_description
1 polymer ?
#
loop_
_entity_poly.entity_id
_entity_poly.type
_entity_poly.pdbx_seq_one_letter_code
_entity_poly.pdbx_strand_id
1 'polypeptide(L)'
;MQSRGHAAGRGGREEAHSARGVGEPGPELPRNIPTITTEDTGPPLEKSRARSALVAHDRNLRTPSPLAEANGDDDSEAESYRDGRTDEVDRDTRGRAFAWCRDFLSGSWKVIREEDFQISIVSGGLSNLLYLCSLPEHVHSMGEEPRRVLLRIYGAILQGVDSLVLESVMFAILAERTLGPKLYGIFPEGRLEQYFPNTRMCTAQLSDPAISAELATKLAHFHEMLMPFNKEPKWLFGTMGRYMDQVMKLNFVREAQLKKYKKLMKFDLPAELESLRALLAATPSPVVFCHNDVTEGNILILEGRKPSAKERLMLIDFEYSSYNYRGFDFGNHFCEWVYDYTYDQWPFYKATPENYPTREQQLHFIRNYLAEQRKYTDLPVDQTQIEEDMLLEANRFALASHFLWGLWSIIQAKISKIEFGYMVDLDRLSECSKYFQALSQSKMRETFESFIHLDHVSSSIFHNLLEYSFHNEFNVPREELDTHIQVSSYLLTEAFLSKCLTALADELRPDNCLSYLTLAREICCAELKTTVSTYLGRNTMELSLLTRHLNDEEMDEVLDLRTQAHRHVCSLRKENLTSWNDPETECARHIFILRGSEDGGDWHPITELPFRADKWCFTTVVLYNYLLVSSLPLTDFRFSVSLSHDVPLATSLGHCVYVLGSVQRTGEKLLLQYNTREDSWSELLPTLTRADADLPTLYFLGVADKLLVIGGNNSGNVVTSFCVQSQKWGEVLRAEKVAFAGQGTVAGDTVLIPSIDHNTVVEIDLHTLSLRALPPLPISTRYEAVFYLHF
;
A
#
# COMPACT_ATOMS: atom_id res chain seq x y z
N MET A 1 42.08 -12.54 34.87
CA MET A 1 41.82 -13.92 34.44
C MET A 1 41.31 -13.86 33.00
N GLN A 2 42.22 -14.10 32.05
CA GLN A 2 42.16 -15.20 31.05
C GLN A 2 40.96 -15.06 30.09
N SER A 3 41.07 -15.05 28.77
CA SER A 3 42.19 -15.26 27.85
C SER A 3 41.71 -15.01 26.40
N ARG A 4 42.47 -14.19 25.66
CA ARG A 4 42.99 -14.42 24.30
C ARG A 4 42.14 -15.13 23.21
N GLY A 5 42.11 -14.44 22.06
CA GLY A 5 42.45 -14.99 20.74
C GLY A 5 41.25 -15.45 19.91
N HIS A 6 41.27 -15.44 18.58
CA HIS A 6 42.19 -14.93 17.57
C HIS A 6 41.53 -15.29 16.23
N ALA A 7 41.59 -14.40 15.24
CA ALA A 7 41.71 -14.72 13.79
C ALA A 7 40.53 -15.52 13.15
N ALA A 8 40.25 -15.57 11.87
CA ALA A 8 40.62 -14.99 10.57
C ALA A 8 39.55 -15.60 9.61
N GLY A 9 39.16 -15.10 8.45
CA GLY A 9 39.81 -14.30 7.42
C GLY A 9 39.34 -14.82 6.04
N ARG A 10 39.84 -14.17 4.98
CA ARG A 10 39.71 -14.48 3.52
C ARG A 10 38.39 -13.99 2.90
N GLY A 11 38.36 -13.25 1.79
CA GLY A 11 39.28 -12.98 0.67
C GLY A 11 38.41 -13.03 -0.60
N GLY A 12 38.56 -12.30 -1.72
CA GLY A 12 39.48 -11.29 -2.25
C GLY A 12 39.12 -11.04 -3.74
N ARG A 13 39.75 -10.03 -4.37
CA ARG A 13 39.93 -9.77 -5.84
C ARG A 13 38.68 -9.35 -6.65
N GLU A 14 38.71 -8.45 -7.64
CA GLU A 14 39.70 -7.98 -8.66
C GLU A 14 39.38 -6.49 -9.02
N GLU A 15 40.35 -5.56 -9.13
CA GLU A 15 41.04 -5.06 -10.36
C GLU A 15 40.12 -4.45 -11.45
N ALA A 16 40.42 -3.40 -12.23
CA ALA A 16 41.41 -2.30 -12.32
C ALA A 16 40.95 -1.47 -13.58
N HIS A 17 40.98 -0.13 -13.65
CA HIS A 17 42.03 0.75 -14.22
C HIS A 17 41.29 2.03 -14.74
N SER A 18 41.65 3.27 -14.34
CA SER A 18 42.60 4.19 -15.01
C SER A 18 42.25 4.54 -16.46
N ALA A 19 42.28 5.77 -16.99
CA ALA A 19 42.55 7.14 -16.56
C ALA A 19 42.42 8.05 -17.82
N ARG A 20 42.17 9.36 -17.64
CA ARG A 20 42.61 10.54 -18.46
C ARG A 20 42.48 10.49 -20.01
N GLY A 21 42.01 11.48 -20.75
CA GLY A 21 41.69 12.89 -20.50
C GLY A 21 41.70 13.66 -21.84
N VAL A 22 40.91 14.74 -21.90
CA VAL A 22 41.08 16.02 -22.65
C VAL A 22 41.24 16.00 -24.18
N GLY A 23 40.34 16.74 -24.87
CA GLY A 23 40.71 17.66 -25.95
C GLY A 23 39.91 17.58 -27.26
N GLU A 24 39.03 18.57 -27.46
CA GLU A 24 38.41 19.13 -28.69
C GLU A 24 39.33 19.25 -29.94
N PRO A 25 38.87 19.66 -31.18
CA PRO A 25 37.64 20.40 -31.56
C PRO A 25 36.88 19.92 -32.83
N GLY A 26 35.75 20.59 -33.15
CA GLY A 26 34.75 20.34 -34.24
C GLY A 26 35.24 20.53 -35.70
N PRO A 27 34.42 20.93 -36.71
CA PRO A 27 32.99 21.32 -36.74
C PRO A 27 32.13 20.73 -37.91
N GLU A 28 30.81 21.03 -37.87
CA GLU A 28 29.85 21.36 -38.95
C GLU A 28 29.54 20.47 -40.21
N LEU A 29 28.23 20.15 -40.31
CA LEU A 29 27.29 20.30 -41.46
C LEU A 29 27.21 19.24 -42.61
N PRO A 30 26.05 19.15 -43.32
CA PRO A 30 25.36 17.89 -43.67
C PRO A 30 25.30 17.60 -45.20
N ARG A 31 24.81 16.41 -45.60
CA ARG A 31 24.49 16.08 -47.01
C ARG A 31 23.29 15.12 -47.21
N ASN A 32 22.18 15.70 -47.65
CA ASN A 32 21.54 15.61 -48.98
C ASN A 32 21.12 14.28 -49.69
N ILE A 33 19.82 14.25 -50.03
CA ILE A 33 19.13 14.11 -51.36
C ILE A 33 19.11 12.72 -52.06
N PRO A 34 17.99 12.39 -52.76
CA PRO A 34 17.96 12.39 -54.24
C PRO A 34 16.63 12.98 -54.80
N THR A 35 16.38 13.47 -56.03
CA THR A 35 17.09 14.03 -57.21
C THR A 35 15.95 14.49 -58.17
N ILE A 36 16.28 15.31 -59.19
CA ILE A 36 15.64 15.45 -60.54
C ILE A 36 14.88 16.78 -60.80
N THR A 37 15.64 17.74 -61.36
CA THR A 37 15.45 18.56 -62.60
C THR A 37 14.04 18.68 -63.22
N THR A 38 13.55 19.82 -63.72
CA THR A 38 14.13 20.69 -64.77
C THR A 38 13.46 22.09 -64.86
N GLU A 39 14.31 23.10 -65.11
CA GLU A 39 14.17 24.27 -66.03
C GLU A 39 12.81 24.92 -66.33
N ASP A 40 12.69 26.15 -65.81
CA ASP A 40 12.77 27.43 -66.54
C ASP A 40 11.60 27.96 -67.41
N THR A 41 11.50 29.29 -67.36
CA THR A 41 10.78 30.27 -68.19
C THR A 41 9.32 30.63 -67.85
N GLY A 42 9.16 31.85 -67.28
CA GLY A 42 7.89 32.57 -67.13
C GLY A 42 7.47 33.34 -68.40
N PRO A 43 6.80 34.50 -68.24
CA PRO A 43 5.35 34.73 -68.08
C PRO A 43 4.79 35.45 -69.37
N PRO A 44 3.68 36.24 -69.45
CA PRO A 44 2.73 36.75 -68.45
C PRO A 44 1.24 36.93 -68.90
N LEU A 45 0.45 37.62 -68.05
CA LEU A 45 -0.73 38.51 -68.31
C LEU A 45 -2.17 38.02 -68.05
N GLU A 46 -2.76 38.68 -67.04
CA GLU A 46 -4.10 39.29 -66.93
C GLU A 46 -5.41 38.50 -67.17
N LYS A 47 -6.27 38.43 -66.12
CA LYS A 47 -7.54 39.20 -66.02
C LYS A 47 -8.37 38.88 -64.76
N SER A 48 -8.49 39.90 -63.89
CA SER A 48 -9.71 40.46 -63.27
C SER A 48 -11.02 39.64 -63.24
N ARG A 49 -11.58 39.43 -62.02
CA ARG A 49 -12.85 40.03 -61.51
C ARG A 49 -13.19 39.54 -60.09
N ALA A 50 -13.20 40.44 -59.11
CA ALA A 50 -14.40 40.99 -58.42
C ALA A 50 -14.85 40.15 -57.20
N ARG A 51 -14.46 40.53 -55.98
CA ARG A 51 -15.18 41.42 -55.01
C ARG A 51 -16.51 40.86 -54.48
N SER A 52 -16.50 40.48 -53.20
CA SER A 52 -17.34 41.15 -52.20
C SER A 52 -16.63 41.16 -50.85
N ALA A 53 -16.52 42.37 -50.32
CA ALA A 53 -15.92 42.71 -49.04
C ALA A 53 -17.03 43.12 -48.08
N LEU A 54 -16.81 42.89 -46.79
CA LEU A 54 -17.21 43.68 -45.62
C LEU A 54 -16.39 43.10 -44.45
N VAL A 55 -15.22 43.66 -44.07
CA VAL A 55 -14.97 44.89 -43.27
C VAL A 55 -15.50 44.68 -41.83
N ALA A 56 -14.80 44.85 -40.72
CA ALA A 56 -13.47 45.31 -40.27
C ALA A 56 -13.29 44.75 -38.82
N HIS A 57 -12.16 44.76 -38.12
CA HIS A 57 -11.15 45.79 -37.96
C HIS A 57 -9.83 45.18 -37.45
N ASP A 58 -8.78 45.47 -38.19
CA ASP A 58 -7.38 45.37 -37.81
C ASP A 58 -6.97 46.59 -36.98
N ARG A 59 -6.10 46.42 -35.97
CA ARG A 59 -4.88 47.24 -35.75
C ARG A 59 -4.15 46.97 -34.43
N ASN A 60 -2.97 46.37 -34.61
CA ASN A 60 -1.65 46.87 -34.24
C ASN A 60 -1.22 47.07 -32.76
N LEU A 61 -0.29 46.18 -32.37
CA LEU A 61 1.11 46.47 -31.99
C LEU A 61 1.37 47.50 -30.87
N ARG A 62 1.92 47.02 -29.74
CA ARG A 62 3.28 47.36 -29.27
C ARG A 62 3.59 46.67 -27.93
N THR A 63 4.49 45.69 -27.97
CA THR A 63 5.30 45.28 -26.82
C THR A 63 6.54 46.19 -26.72
N PRO A 64 6.90 46.71 -25.54
CA PRO A 64 8.24 47.17 -25.26
C PRO A 64 9.01 46.08 -24.49
N SER A 65 10.18 45.68 -24.99
CA SER A 65 11.25 45.16 -24.13
C SER A 65 11.82 46.30 -23.29
N PRO A 66 12.40 45.97 -22.13
CA PRO A 66 13.81 46.25 -21.94
C PRO A 66 14.59 45.07 -21.36
N LEU A 67 15.65 44.73 -22.09
CA LEU A 67 17.05 44.60 -21.65
C LEU A 67 17.36 43.99 -20.27
N ALA A 68 18.21 42.98 -20.35
CA ALA A 68 18.86 42.21 -19.30
C ALA A 68 19.63 43.04 -18.26
N GLU A 69 19.59 42.57 -17.02
CA GLU A 69 20.76 42.48 -16.14
C GLU A 69 20.65 41.24 -15.25
N ALA A 70 21.80 40.62 -15.02
CA ALA A 70 21.97 39.23 -14.63
C ALA A 70 21.78 38.96 -13.13
N ASN A 71 21.05 37.90 -12.81
CA ASN A 71 21.42 36.84 -11.87
C ASN A 71 20.37 35.73 -11.96
N GLY A 72 20.77 34.59 -12.53
CA GLY A 72 19.90 33.45 -12.71
C GLY A 72 19.68 32.69 -11.42
N ASP A 73 18.41 32.48 -11.08
CA ASP A 73 17.91 31.23 -10.51
C ASP A 73 16.74 30.81 -11.42
N ASP A 74 16.99 29.77 -12.19
CA ASP A 74 16.03 29.12 -13.09
C ASP A 74 15.09 28.26 -12.23
N ASP A 75 14.05 28.88 -11.64
CA ASP A 75 13.02 28.18 -10.88
C ASP A 75 12.03 27.53 -11.85
N SER A 76 12.38 26.32 -12.30
CA SER A 76 11.57 25.45 -13.17
C SER A 76 10.19 25.07 -12.60
N GLU A 77 9.85 25.48 -11.38
CA GLU A 77 8.52 25.27 -10.78
C GLU A 77 7.48 26.31 -11.24
N ALA A 78 7.92 27.49 -11.72
CA ALA A 78 7.03 28.56 -12.17
C ALA A 78 6.25 28.22 -13.45
N GLU A 79 6.74 27.31 -14.29
CA GLU A 79 6.08 26.92 -15.56
C GLU A 79 4.97 25.88 -15.37
N SER A 80 4.83 25.29 -14.17
CA SER A 80 3.87 24.20 -13.87
C SER A 80 2.52 24.65 -13.28
N TYR A 81 2.37 25.94 -12.95
CA TYR A 81 1.15 26.49 -12.33
C TYR A 81 0.46 27.50 -13.26
N ARG A 82 -0.40 27.03 -14.16
CA ARG A 82 -1.42 27.85 -14.84
C ARG A 82 -2.81 27.21 -14.68
N ASP A 83 -3.65 27.85 -13.85
CA ASP A 83 -5.11 27.65 -13.63
C ASP A 83 -5.59 26.24 -13.19
N GLY A 84 -6.54 26.04 -12.29
CA GLY A 84 -7.41 26.94 -11.50
C GLY A 84 -8.21 26.06 -10.51
N ARG A 85 -8.49 26.54 -9.30
CA ARG A 85 -9.27 25.81 -8.29
C ARG A 85 -10.70 25.60 -8.79
N THR A 86 -11.22 24.38 -8.73
CA THR A 86 -12.65 24.12 -8.98
C THR A 86 -13.46 24.59 -7.76
N ASP A 87 -14.40 25.50 -7.97
CA ASP A 87 -15.27 26.07 -6.91
C ASP A 87 -16.39 25.11 -6.46
N GLU A 88 -16.47 23.89 -7.01
CA GLU A 88 -17.53 22.91 -6.74
C GLU A 88 -17.15 21.92 -5.62
N VAL A 89 -18.08 21.66 -4.69
CA VAL A 89 -17.93 20.65 -3.63
C VAL A 89 -18.37 19.28 -4.15
N ASP A 90 -17.55 18.25 -3.93
CA ASP A 90 -17.84 16.88 -4.35
C ASP A 90 -19.10 16.29 -3.65
N ARG A 91 -19.69 15.28 -4.27
CA ARG A 91 -20.96 14.70 -3.83
C ARG A 91 -20.87 14.00 -2.47
N ASP A 92 -19.74 13.36 -2.17
CA ASP A 92 -19.57 12.59 -0.93
C ASP A 92 -19.37 13.52 0.26
N THR A 93 -18.57 14.58 0.08
CA THR A 93 -18.43 15.66 1.05
C THR A 93 -19.75 16.37 1.27
N ARG A 94 -20.52 16.63 0.20
CA ARG A 94 -21.88 17.17 0.32
C ARG A 94 -22.79 16.24 1.12
N GLY A 95 -22.77 14.94 0.84
CA GLY A 95 -23.59 13.94 1.54
C GLY A 95 -23.24 13.81 3.03
N ARG A 96 -21.93 13.79 3.36
CA ARG A 96 -21.45 13.78 4.76
C ARG A 96 -21.79 15.07 5.48
N ALA A 97 -21.56 16.22 4.85
CA ALA A 97 -21.92 17.52 5.41
C ALA A 97 -23.43 17.64 5.69
N PHE A 98 -24.26 17.13 4.77
CA PHE A 98 -25.70 17.03 4.96
C PHE A 98 -26.06 16.15 6.17
N ALA A 99 -25.46 14.96 6.27
CA ALA A 99 -25.68 14.06 7.40
C ALA A 99 -25.28 14.71 8.74
N TRP A 100 -24.08 15.29 8.85
CA TRP A 100 -23.64 15.98 10.07
C TRP A 100 -24.54 17.17 10.42
N CYS A 101 -24.89 18.02 9.45
CA CYS A 101 -25.81 19.13 9.72
C CYS A 101 -27.16 18.63 10.24
N ARG A 102 -27.69 17.53 9.70
CA ARG A 102 -28.96 16.94 10.14
C ARG A 102 -28.88 16.30 11.53
N ASP A 103 -27.77 15.65 11.84
CA ASP A 103 -27.60 14.91 13.09
C ASP A 103 -27.33 15.84 14.28
N PHE A 104 -26.54 16.90 14.06
CA PHE A 104 -26.11 17.82 15.12
C PHE A 104 -26.97 19.09 15.24
N LEU A 105 -27.63 19.55 14.16
CA LEU A 105 -28.48 20.75 14.21
C LEU A 105 -29.96 20.39 14.39
N SER A 106 -30.71 21.32 14.99
CA SER A 106 -32.15 21.17 15.24
C SER A 106 -33.00 21.84 14.16
N GLY A 107 -34.32 21.70 14.27
CA GLY A 107 -35.28 22.43 13.44
C GLY A 107 -35.23 22.03 11.97
N SER A 108 -35.19 23.02 11.07
CA SER A 108 -35.30 22.79 9.63
C SER A 108 -34.19 21.91 9.04
N TRP A 109 -33.02 21.84 9.68
CA TRP A 109 -31.96 20.92 9.28
C TRP A 109 -32.34 19.43 9.40
N LYS A 110 -33.29 19.07 10.27
CA LYS A 110 -33.76 17.68 10.42
C LYS A 110 -34.68 17.21 9.29
N VAL A 111 -35.32 18.15 8.60
CA VAL A 111 -36.39 17.88 7.64
C VAL A 111 -36.06 18.33 6.22
N ILE A 112 -35.00 19.14 6.05
CA ILE A 112 -34.53 19.55 4.73
C ILE A 112 -34.11 18.33 3.91
N ARG A 113 -34.44 18.37 2.63
CA ARG A 113 -34.04 17.34 1.67
C ARG A 113 -32.61 17.61 1.20
N GLU A 114 -31.89 16.56 0.85
CA GLU A 114 -30.49 16.69 0.38
C GLU A 114 -30.37 17.54 -0.89
N GLU A 115 -31.41 17.55 -1.74
CA GLU A 115 -31.50 18.40 -2.93
C GLU A 115 -31.50 19.90 -2.60
N ASP A 116 -32.08 20.26 -1.45
CA ASP A 116 -32.23 21.65 -0.99
C ASP A 116 -31.04 22.12 -0.14
N PHE A 117 -30.18 21.21 0.32
CA PHE A 117 -28.99 21.53 1.12
C PHE A 117 -28.00 22.38 0.29
N GLN A 118 -27.51 23.48 0.82
CA GLN A 118 -26.53 24.31 0.10
C GLN A 118 -25.16 24.20 0.78
N ILE A 119 -24.13 23.93 -0.01
CA ILE A 119 -22.74 23.86 0.46
C ILE A 119 -21.82 24.58 -0.52
N SER A 120 -20.84 25.30 0.00
CA SER A 120 -19.81 26.00 -0.78
C SER A 120 -18.47 25.95 -0.07
N ILE A 121 -17.37 25.94 -0.83
CA ILE A 121 -16.02 25.97 -0.28
C ILE A 121 -15.76 27.37 0.29
N VAL A 122 -15.18 27.42 1.49
CA VAL A 122 -14.68 28.66 2.08
C VAL A 122 -13.16 28.62 2.05
N SER A 123 -12.51 29.68 1.56
CA SER A 123 -11.05 29.77 1.57
C SER A 123 -10.53 29.85 3.01
N GLY A 124 -9.86 28.78 3.46
CA GLY A 124 -9.26 28.63 4.79
C GLY A 124 -7.74 28.76 4.82
N GLY A 125 -7.13 28.56 5.99
CA GLY A 125 -5.68 28.41 6.14
C GLY A 125 -5.18 27.06 5.60
N LEU A 126 -3.87 26.83 5.64
CA LEU A 126 -3.22 25.66 5.03
C LEU A 126 -3.47 24.31 5.76
N SER A 127 -4.11 24.35 6.94
CA SER A 127 -4.25 23.21 7.85
C SER A 127 -5.63 22.51 7.83
N ASN A 128 -6.68 23.15 7.31
CA ASN A 128 -8.08 22.70 7.48
C ASN A 128 -8.94 22.89 6.21
N LEU A 129 -9.92 22.00 5.99
CA LEU A 129 -10.93 22.17 4.93
C LEU A 129 -12.18 22.84 5.50
N LEU A 130 -12.63 23.94 4.88
CA LEU A 130 -13.76 24.75 5.35
C LEU A 130 -14.90 24.79 4.33
N TYR A 131 -16.12 24.52 4.80
CA TYR A 131 -17.33 24.55 3.98
C TYR A 131 -18.43 25.37 4.64
N LEU A 132 -19.06 26.26 3.89
CA LEU A 132 -20.26 26.96 4.33
C LEU A 132 -21.48 26.13 3.97
N CYS A 133 -22.19 25.63 4.98
CA CYS A 133 -23.45 24.92 4.83
C CYS A 133 -24.62 25.86 5.12
N SER A 134 -25.67 25.87 4.30
CA SER A 134 -26.80 26.79 4.45
C SER A 134 -28.16 26.19 4.08
N LEU A 135 -29.21 26.70 4.75
CA LEU A 135 -30.61 26.45 4.38
C LEU A 135 -31.01 27.43 3.26
N PRO A 136 -31.69 26.97 2.19
CA PRO A 136 -32.12 27.82 1.10
C PRO A 136 -33.19 28.80 1.57
N GLU A 137 -33.33 29.93 0.88
CA GLU A 137 -34.22 31.04 1.28
C GLU A 137 -35.69 30.61 1.46
N HIS A 138 -36.15 29.64 0.67
CA HIS A 138 -37.53 29.15 0.72
C HIS A 138 -37.83 28.23 1.91
N VAL A 139 -36.81 27.68 2.59
CA VAL A 139 -36.99 26.87 3.82
C VAL A 139 -37.00 27.81 5.01
N HIS A 140 -38.14 27.95 5.68
CA HIS A 140 -38.26 28.73 6.91
C HIS A 140 -37.67 27.99 8.11
N SER A 141 -37.10 28.71 9.07
CA SER A 141 -36.60 28.14 10.33
C SER A 141 -37.78 27.71 11.22
N MET A 142 -37.67 26.54 11.84
CA MET A 142 -38.66 25.97 12.76
C MET A 142 -38.43 26.38 14.22
N GLY A 143 -37.28 26.97 14.53
CA GLY A 143 -36.92 27.49 15.85
C GLY A 143 -35.71 28.42 15.79
N GLU A 144 -34.85 28.33 16.81
CA GLU A 144 -33.62 29.13 16.96
C GLU A 144 -32.40 28.53 16.23
N GLU A 145 -32.60 27.56 15.33
CA GLU A 145 -31.49 26.96 14.59
C GLU A 145 -30.80 27.96 13.65
N PRO A 146 -29.46 27.86 13.50
CA PRO A 146 -28.73 28.72 12.58
C PRO A 146 -29.13 28.42 11.13
N ARG A 147 -29.32 29.45 10.30
CA ARG A 147 -29.56 29.23 8.85
C ARG A 147 -28.29 28.91 8.06
N ARG A 148 -27.13 29.25 8.61
CA ARG A 148 -25.80 29.06 8.02
C ARG A 148 -24.85 28.59 9.09
N VAL A 149 -24.05 27.57 8.79
CA VAL A 149 -23.03 27.02 9.68
C VAL A 149 -21.73 26.82 8.89
N LEU A 150 -20.61 26.95 9.57
CA LEU A 150 -19.30 26.64 9.02
C LEU A 150 -18.93 25.23 9.44
N LEU A 151 -18.70 24.36 8.47
CA LEU A 151 -18.18 23.02 8.64
C LEU A 151 -16.66 23.07 8.50
N ARG A 152 -15.94 22.63 9.54
CA ARG A 152 -14.49 22.50 9.52
C ARG A 152 -14.11 21.04 9.66
N ILE A 153 -13.36 20.52 8.69
CA ILE A 153 -12.81 19.16 8.71
C ILE A 153 -11.32 19.26 9.00
N TYR A 154 -10.85 18.48 9.98
CA TYR A 154 -9.46 18.45 10.41
C TYR A 154 -8.55 17.91 9.31
N GLY A 155 -7.47 18.63 8.99
CA GLY A 155 -6.48 18.17 8.01
C GLY A 155 -5.54 17.09 8.56
N ALA A 156 -4.79 16.43 7.67
CA ALA A 156 -3.87 15.34 7.99
C ALA A 156 -2.67 15.72 8.88
N ILE A 157 -2.51 17.00 9.23
CA ILE A 157 -1.38 17.54 10.03
C ILE A 157 -1.64 17.38 11.54
N LEU A 158 -2.90 17.30 11.96
CA LEU A 158 -3.28 17.06 13.37
C LEU A 158 -3.23 15.55 13.70
N GLN A 159 -2.07 14.92 13.52
CA GLN A 159 -1.88 13.51 13.89
C GLN A 159 -1.53 13.38 15.38
N GLY A 160 -2.54 13.43 16.24
CA GLY A 160 -2.39 13.07 17.65
C GLY A 160 -3.69 13.24 18.43
N VAL A 161 -4.17 12.17 19.06
CA VAL A 161 -5.39 12.15 19.90
C VAL A 161 -5.33 13.25 20.97
N ASP A 162 -4.16 13.46 21.57
CA ASP A 162 -3.96 14.49 22.61
C ASP A 162 -4.13 15.93 22.07
N SER A 163 -3.72 16.19 20.83
CA SER A 163 -3.85 17.51 20.18
C SER A 163 -5.32 17.83 19.90
N LEU A 164 -6.07 16.84 19.38
CA LEU A 164 -7.49 16.98 19.07
C LEU A 164 -8.34 17.24 20.33
N VAL A 165 -8.00 16.58 21.45
CA VAL A 165 -8.66 16.78 22.74
C VAL A 165 -8.42 18.20 23.26
N LEU A 166 -7.17 18.67 23.25
CA LEU A 166 -6.84 20.01 23.72
C LEU A 166 -7.49 21.11 22.88
N GLU A 167 -7.47 20.97 21.56
CA GLU A 167 -8.12 21.92 20.64
C GLU A 167 -9.64 21.94 20.86
N SER A 168 -10.28 20.78 20.97
CA SER A 168 -11.73 20.68 21.20
C SER A 168 -12.15 21.34 22.52
N VAL A 169 -11.40 21.11 23.61
CA VAL A 169 -11.65 21.74 24.91
C VAL A 169 -11.45 23.26 24.82
N MET A 170 -10.40 23.71 24.13
CA MET A 170 -10.11 25.12 23.96
C MET A 170 -11.22 25.82 23.18
N PHE A 171 -11.62 25.26 22.05
CA PHE A 171 -12.67 25.80 21.20
C PHE A 171 -14.00 25.89 21.96
N ALA A 172 -14.37 24.82 22.68
CA ALA A 172 -15.58 24.81 23.49
C ALA A 172 -15.58 25.92 24.56
N ILE A 173 -14.46 26.13 25.26
CA ILE A 173 -14.36 27.21 26.27
C ILE A 173 -14.48 28.59 25.62
N LEU A 174 -13.84 28.80 24.46
CA LEU A 174 -13.90 30.07 23.73
C LEU A 174 -15.31 30.36 23.21
N ALA A 175 -16.01 29.34 22.70
CA ALA A 175 -17.39 29.41 22.26
C ALA A 175 -18.34 29.79 23.43
N GLU A 176 -18.23 29.10 24.57
CA GLU A 176 -19.05 29.35 25.77
C GLU A 176 -18.79 30.75 26.36
N ARG A 177 -17.57 31.26 26.24
CA ARG A 177 -17.22 32.62 26.68
C ARG A 177 -17.56 33.70 25.66
N THR A 178 -18.16 33.36 24.52
CA THR A 178 -18.47 34.28 23.40
C THR A 178 -17.24 35.00 22.83
N LEU A 179 -16.07 34.38 22.97
CA LEU A 179 -14.78 34.89 22.48
C LEU A 179 -14.34 34.25 21.16
N GLY A 180 -15.06 33.22 20.72
CA GLY A 180 -14.95 32.62 19.39
C GLY A 180 -16.33 32.26 18.82
N PRO A 181 -16.37 31.62 17.64
CA PRO A 181 -17.62 31.13 17.06
C PRO A 181 -18.35 30.17 17.99
N LYS A 182 -19.69 30.24 18.04
CA LYS A 182 -20.47 29.22 18.76
C LYS A 182 -20.19 27.84 18.18
N LEU A 183 -20.08 26.86 19.06
CA LEU A 183 -19.93 25.47 18.70
C LEU A 183 -21.32 24.82 18.59
N TYR A 184 -21.61 24.21 17.44
CA TYR A 184 -22.88 23.51 17.21
C TYR A 184 -22.74 21.99 17.24
N GLY A 185 -21.57 21.44 16.91
CA GLY A 185 -21.32 20.00 16.95
C GLY A 185 -19.84 19.67 16.84
N ILE A 186 -19.43 18.54 17.45
CA ILE A 186 -18.09 17.96 17.35
C ILE A 186 -18.24 16.49 16.96
N PHE A 187 -17.42 16.03 16.03
CA PHE A 187 -17.31 14.65 15.58
C PHE A 187 -15.83 14.31 15.27
N PRO A 188 -15.46 13.02 15.14
CA PRO A 188 -14.06 12.62 15.00
C PRO A 188 -13.32 13.32 13.85
N GLU A 189 -14.01 13.60 12.75
CA GLU A 189 -13.45 14.20 11.54
C GLU A 189 -13.46 15.73 11.55
N GLY A 190 -14.18 16.38 12.47
CA GLY A 190 -14.38 17.83 12.39
C GLY A 190 -15.38 18.43 13.39
N ARG A 191 -15.81 19.65 13.10
CA ARG A 191 -16.79 20.39 13.90
C ARG A 191 -17.69 21.27 13.05
N LEU A 192 -18.87 21.57 13.60
CA LEU A 192 -19.78 22.60 13.10
C LEU A 192 -19.70 23.83 14.01
N GLU A 193 -19.40 24.98 13.42
CA GLU A 193 -19.23 26.25 14.13
C GLU A 193 -20.10 27.37 13.52
N GLN A 194 -20.26 28.45 14.27
CA GLN A 194 -20.98 29.63 13.81
C GLN A 194 -20.27 30.27 12.63
N TYR A 195 -21.00 30.43 11.53
CA TYR A 195 -20.54 31.26 10.43
C TYR A 195 -20.80 32.75 10.73
N PHE A 196 -19.77 33.57 10.62
CA PHE A 196 -19.90 35.03 10.63
C PHE A 196 -19.75 35.57 9.21
N PRO A 197 -20.71 36.38 8.71
CA PRO A 197 -20.47 37.20 7.53
C PRO A 197 -19.27 38.12 7.79
N ASN A 198 -18.23 37.97 6.97
CA ASN A 198 -16.96 38.63 7.19
C ASN A 198 -16.23 38.87 5.87
N THR A 199 -15.32 39.83 5.89
CA THR A 199 -14.26 39.96 4.90
C THR A 199 -12.93 39.56 5.53
N ARG A 200 -12.14 38.77 4.81
CA ARG A 200 -10.78 38.40 5.22
C ARG A 200 -9.90 39.66 5.30
N MET A 201 -9.02 39.72 6.31
CA MET A 201 -8.02 40.77 6.40
C MET A 201 -6.92 40.57 5.34
N CYS A 202 -6.55 41.64 4.65
CA CYS A 202 -5.38 41.67 3.78
C CYS A 202 -4.17 42.19 4.55
N THR A 203 -2.96 41.72 4.21
CA THR A 203 -1.70 42.12 4.86
C THR A 203 -1.51 43.64 4.91
N ALA A 204 -1.82 44.34 3.82
CA ALA A 204 -1.72 45.81 3.76
C ALA A 204 -2.57 46.53 4.83
N GLN A 205 -3.66 45.91 5.27
CA GLN A 205 -4.57 46.46 6.27
C GLN A 205 -4.04 46.33 7.71
N LEU A 206 -3.06 45.45 7.96
CA LEU A 206 -2.42 45.34 9.28
C LEU A 206 -1.76 46.65 9.71
N SER A 207 -1.26 47.41 8.73
CA SER A 207 -0.63 48.72 8.93
C SER A 207 -1.59 49.87 9.24
N ASP A 208 -2.91 49.66 9.09
CA ASP A 208 -3.90 50.67 9.41
C ASP A 208 -3.94 50.94 10.93
N PRO A 209 -3.77 52.20 11.39
CA PRO A 209 -3.70 52.50 12.82
C PRO A 209 -4.95 52.14 13.61
N ALA A 210 -6.15 52.19 13.01
CA ALA A 210 -7.39 51.84 13.70
C ALA A 210 -7.52 50.32 13.85
N ILE A 211 -7.16 49.57 12.81
CA ILE A 211 -7.10 48.09 12.84
C ILE A 211 -6.07 47.62 13.87
N SER A 212 -4.85 48.16 13.79
CA SER A 212 -3.75 47.86 14.72
C SER A 212 -4.14 48.13 16.18
N ALA A 213 -4.80 49.27 16.46
CA ALA A 213 -5.28 49.60 17.81
C ALA A 213 -6.39 48.66 18.31
N GLU A 214 -7.34 48.30 17.45
CA GLU A 214 -8.42 47.37 17.80
C GLU A 214 -7.86 45.97 18.05
N LEU A 215 -6.94 45.49 17.22
CA LEU A 215 -6.29 44.20 17.38
C LEU A 215 -5.47 44.14 18.67
N ALA A 216 -4.71 45.20 18.99
CA ALA A 216 -3.99 45.33 20.25
C ALA A 216 -4.93 45.19 21.47
N THR A 217 -6.12 45.79 21.38
CA THR A 217 -7.16 45.69 22.41
C THR A 217 -7.68 44.26 22.55
N LYS A 218 -7.98 43.58 21.43
CA LYS A 218 -8.45 42.18 21.43
C LYS A 218 -7.40 41.23 21.99
N LEU A 219 -6.14 41.41 21.60
CA LEU A 219 -5.03 40.60 22.07
C LEU A 219 -4.76 40.80 23.57
N ALA A 220 -4.94 42.02 24.10
CA ALA A 220 -4.88 42.28 25.55
C ALA A 220 -5.92 41.46 26.33
N HIS A 221 -7.17 41.44 25.87
CA HIS A 221 -8.20 40.61 26.48
C HIS A 221 -7.90 39.11 26.36
N PHE A 222 -7.36 38.68 25.22
CA PHE A 222 -6.99 37.29 25.00
C PHE A 222 -5.89 36.84 25.97
N HIS A 223 -4.85 37.66 26.15
CA HIS A 223 -3.74 37.39 27.09
C HIS A 223 -4.17 37.33 28.56
N GLU A 224 -5.26 38.00 28.94
CA GLU A 224 -5.83 37.96 30.29
C GLU A 224 -6.69 36.70 30.56
N MET A 225 -6.95 35.88 29.55
CA MET A 225 -7.78 34.70 29.70
C MET A 225 -7.18 33.66 30.64
N LEU A 226 -7.97 33.28 31.64
CA LEU A 226 -7.67 32.13 32.50
C LEU A 226 -8.20 30.86 31.85
N MET A 227 -7.29 30.10 31.24
CA MET A 227 -7.58 28.84 30.56
C MET A 227 -7.07 27.65 31.38
N PRO A 228 -7.77 26.51 31.42
CA PRO A 228 -7.40 25.36 32.24
C PRO A 228 -6.28 24.50 31.63
N PHE A 229 -5.28 25.12 31.01
CA PHE A 229 -4.12 24.46 30.41
C PHE A 229 -2.84 24.62 31.23
N ASN A 230 -1.77 23.95 30.85
CA ASN A 230 -0.45 24.12 31.46
C ASN A 230 -0.02 25.60 31.41
N LYS A 231 0.40 26.16 32.55
CA LYS A 231 0.78 27.57 32.71
C LYS A 231 2.24 27.86 32.39
N GLU A 232 3.06 26.82 32.25
CA GLU A 232 4.46 26.96 31.89
C GLU A 232 4.61 27.20 30.38
N PRO A 233 5.52 28.10 29.94
CA PRO A 233 5.73 28.44 28.53
C PRO A 233 6.56 27.38 27.80
N LYS A 234 6.11 26.12 27.86
CA LYS A 234 6.80 24.95 27.29
C LYS A 234 6.58 24.81 25.79
N TRP A 235 5.52 25.42 25.26
CA TRP A 235 5.11 25.23 23.87
C TRP A 235 6.19 25.68 22.89
N LEU A 236 6.70 26.91 23.01
CA LEU A 236 7.63 27.50 22.03
C LEU A 236 8.89 26.62 21.83
N PHE A 237 9.68 26.45 22.88
CA PHE A 237 10.92 25.68 22.79
C PHE A 237 10.68 24.16 22.65
N GLY A 238 9.58 23.65 23.20
CA GLY A 238 9.19 22.26 23.01
C GLY A 238 8.89 21.96 21.54
N THR A 239 8.17 22.86 20.87
CA THR A 239 7.84 22.75 19.45
C THR A 239 9.08 22.95 18.57
N MET A 240 9.91 23.97 18.83
CA MET A 240 11.19 24.14 18.13
C MET A 240 12.09 22.91 18.24
N GLY A 241 12.20 22.31 19.43
CA GLY A 241 12.98 21.08 19.63
C GLY A 241 12.46 19.91 18.81
N ARG A 242 11.13 19.66 18.84
CA ARG A 242 10.51 18.62 18.02
C ARG A 242 10.69 18.85 16.53
N TYR A 243 10.52 20.08 16.06
CA TYR A 243 10.71 20.41 14.64
C TYR A 243 12.17 20.29 14.22
N MET A 244 13.11 20.71 15.07
CA MET A 244 14.54 20.50 14.82
C MET A 244 14.86 19.02 14.64
N ASP A 245 14.39 18.16 15.55
CA ASP A 245 14.61 16.71 15.47
C ASP A 245 14.06 16.10 14.17
N GLN A 246 12.92 16.60 13.69
CA GLN A 246 12.34 16.18 12.41
C GLN A 246 13.19 16.68 11.24
N VAL A 247 13.49 17.98 11.19
CA VAL A 247 14.30 18.59 10.12
C VAL A 247 15.63 17.87 9.97
N MET A 248 16.33 17.58 11.07
CA MET A 248 17.62 16.89 11.04
C MET A 248 17.55 15.45 10.48
N LYS A 249 16.36 14.84 10.43
CA LYS A 249 16.11 13.49 9.89
C LYS A 249 15.50 13.51 8.49
N LEU A 250 15.19 14.67 7.92
CA LEU A 250 14.54 14.77 6.62
C LEU A 250 15.45 14.31 5.47
N ASN A 251 14.84 13.67 4.49
CA ASN A 251 15.43 13.37 3.19
C ASN A 251 14.56 13.93 2.05
N PHE A 252 15.20 14.48 1.02
CA PHE A 252 14.54 15.00 -0.17
C PHE A 252 15.00 14.21 -1.38
N VAL A 253 14.06 13.79 -2.23
CA VAL A 253 14.31 12.99 -3.44
C VAL A 253 14.58 13.90 -4.64
N ARG A 254 13.90 15.05 -4.74
CA ARG A 254 14.09 16.01 -5.82
C ARG A 254 15.41 16.74 -5.70
N GLU A 255 16.15 16.81 -6.80
CA GLU A 255 17.48 17.43 -6.83
C GLU A 255 17.45 18.92 -6.45
N ALA A 256 16.45 19.68 -6.92
CA ALA A 256 16.28 21.10 -6.58
C ALA A 256 16.04 21.32 -5.07
N GLN A 257 15.17 20.51 -4.45
CA GLN A 257 14.89 20.55 -3.02
C GLN A 257 16.09 20.08 -2.20
N LEU A 258 16.80 19.03 -2.66
CA LEU A 258 18.00 18.53 -2.01
C LEU A 258 19.13 19.58 -2.04
N LYS A 259 19.28 20.35 -3.11
CA LYS A 259 20.25 21.45 -3.21
C LYS A 259 19.91 22.58 -2.24
N LYS A 260 18.62 22.98 -2.16
CA LYS A 260 18.12 23.98 -1.20
C LYS A 260 18.33 23.50 0.25
N TYR A 261 17.99 22.26 0.56
CA TYR A 261 18.20 21.63 1.87
C TYR A 261 19.69 21.54 2.24
N LYS A 262 20.56 21.07 1.35
CA LYS A 262 22.02 21.03 1.59
C LYS A 262 22.61 22.42 1.84
N LYS A 263 22.10 23.46 1.19
CA LYS A 263 22.52 24.85 1.44
C LYS A 263 22.11 25.31 2.84
N LEU A 264 20.89 24.96 3.28
CA LEU A 264 20.40 25.26 4.61
C LEU A 264 21.17 24.51 5.70
N MET A 265 21.47 23.23 5.49
CA MET A 265 22.23 22.40 6.44
C MET A 265 23.72 22.82 6.58
N LYS A 266 24.17 23.85 5.86
CA LYS A 266 25.46 24.50 6.13
C LYS A 266 25.43 25.38 7.38
N PHE A 267 24.25 25.83 7.80
CA PHE A 267 24.07 26.56 9.05
C PHE A 267 23.97 25.56 10.21
N ASP A 268 24.59 25.90 11.34
CA ASP A 268 24.47 25.11 12.57
C ASP A 268 23.17 25.47 13.30
N LEU A 269 22.05 24.97 12.78
CA LEU A 269 20.72 25.23 13.34
C LEU A 269 20.61 24.88 14.84
N PRO A 270 21.22 23.79 15.36
CA PRO A 270 21.29 23.54 16.80
C PRO A 270 21.98 24.65 17.59
N ALA A 271 23.13 25.15 17.12
CA ALA A 271 23.84 26.24 17.78
C ALA A 271 23.05 27.57 17.74
N GLU A 272 22.35 27.84 16.63
CA GLU A 272 21.45 28.99 16.49
C GLU A 272 20.28 28.91 17.47
N LEU A 273 19.65 27.73 17.64
CA LEU A 273 18.57 27.53 18.60
C LEU A 273 19.04 27.77 20.04
N GLU A 274 20.25 27.34 20.40
CA GLU A 274 20.79 27.58 21.75
C GLU A 274 21.13 29.05 21.98
N SER A 275 21.66 29.73 20.96
CA SER A 275 21.91 31.18 20.99
C SER A 275 20.62 31.97 21.16
N LEU A 276 19.56 31.59 20.43
CA LEU A 276 18.22 32.16 20.57
C LEU A 276 17.66 31.91 21.98
N ARG A 277 17.80 30.69 22.52
CA ARG A 277 17.35 30.36 23.88
C ARG A 277 18.02 31.25 24.92
N ALA A 278 19.34 31.45 24.82
CA ALA A 278 20.09 32.32 25.73
C ALA A 278 19.62 33.79 25.62
N LEU A 279 19.38 34.29 24.41
CA LEU A 279 18.88 35.64 24.17
C LEU A 279 17.50 35.86 24.79
N LEU A 280 16.57 34.92 24.58
CA LEU A 280 15.21 35.00 25.11
C LEU A 280 15.18 34.82 26.63
N ALA A 281 16.03 33.97 27.20
CA ALA A 281 16.18 33.85 28.66
C ALA A 281 16.66 35.17 29.32
N ALA A 282 17.44 35.97 28.59
CA ALA A 282 17.86 37.30 29.01
C ALA A 282 16.84 38.42 28.68
N THR A 283 15.62 38.06 28.24
CA THR A 283 14.55 38.99 27.87
C THR A 283 13.31 38.70 28.69
N PRO A 284 13.07 39.43 29.80
CA PRO A 284 11.88 39.24 30.60
C PRO A 284 10.60 39.42 29.75
N SER A 285 9.78 38.39 29.68
CA SER A 285 8.47 38.45 29.01
C SER A 285 7.44 37.74 29.89
N PRO A 286 6.30 38.38 30.21
CA PRO A 286 5.24 37.74 30.97
C PRO A 286 4.70 36.49 30.26
N VAL A 287 4.45 35.44 31.03
CA VAL A 287 3.77 34.25 30.54
C VAL A 287 2.26 34.47 30.62
N VAL A 288 1.60 34.47 29.46
CA VAL A 288 0.17 34.73 29.29
C VAL A 288 -0.43 33.67 28.38
N PHE A 289 -1.76 33.64 28.25
CA PHE A 289 -2.38 32.75 27.26
C PHE A 289 -2.28 33.40 25.87
N CYS A 290 -1.38 32.88 25.03
CA CYS A 290 -1.04 33.42 23.72
C CYS A 290 -1.80 32.69 22.61
N HIS A 291 -2.08 33.40 21.52
CA HIS A 291 -2.63 32.83 20.29
C HIS A 291 -1.57 32.02 19.55
N ASN A 292 -0.32 32.51 19.55
CA ASN A 292 0.87 32.03 18.87
C ASN A 292 0.86 32.11 17.33
N ASP A 293 -0.22 32.60 16.72
CA ASP A 293 -0.38 32.61 15.25
C ASP A 293 -1.30 33.75 14.76
N VAL A 294 -0.99 34.98 15.14
CA VAL A 294 -1.81 36.17 14.83
C VAL A 294 -1.50 36.70 13.42
N THR A 295 -1.85 35.91 12.40
CA THR A 295 -1.74 36.24 10.96
C THR A 295 -2.98 36.99 10.47
N GLU A 296 -2.91 37.64 9.31
CA GLU A 296 -4.08 38.26 8.67
C GLU A 296 -5.16 37.23 8.32
N GLY A 297 -4.76 35.99 8.00
CA GLY A 297 -5.70 34.90 7.75
C GLY A 297 -6.55 34.53 8.97
N ASN A 298 -6.04 34.78 10.17
CA ASN A 298 -6.69 34.48 11.44
C ASN A 298 -7.42 35.68 12.05
N ILE A 299 -7.54 36.79 11.30
CA ILE A 299 -8.25 38.00 11.71
C ILE A 299 -9.45 38.23 10.78
N LEU A 300 -10.66 38.09 11.31
CA LEU A 300 -11.89 38.37 10.57
C LEU A 300 -12.36 39.80 10.79
N ILE A 301 -12.73 40.49 9.70
CA ILE A 301 -13.47 41.75 9.76
C ILE A 301 -14.96 41.44 9.64
N LEU A 302 -15.70 41.59 10.73
CA LEU A 302 -17.13 41.28 10.79
C LEU A 302 -17.98 42.33 10.05
N GLU A 303 -18.86 41.87 9.16
CA GLU A 303 -19.77 42.73 8.41
C GLU A 303 -20.90 43.28 9.29
N GLY A 304 -21.47 44.43 8.91
CA GLY A 304 -22.65 45.01 9.56
C GLY A 304 -22.42 45.68 10.93
N ARG A 305 -21.18 45.66 11.45
CA ARG A 305 -20.80 46.39 12.66
C ARG A 305 -20.33 47.81 12.30
N LYS A 306 -20.78 48.82 13.05
CA LYS A 306 -20.41 50.22 12.79
C LYS A 306 -18.89 50.40 12.95
N PRO A 307 -18.22 51.20 12.09
CA PRO A 307 -16.77 51.44 12.18
C PRO A 307 -16.29 52.02 13.51
N SER A 308 -17.20 52.65 14.28
CA SER A 308 -16.92 53.22 15.60
C SER A 308 -17.05 52.23 16.76
N ALA A 309 -17.49 50.99 16.51
CA ALA A 309 -17.60 49.95 17.54
C ALA A 309 -16.28 49.17 17.65
N LYS A 310 -15.72 49.06 18.87
CA LYS A 310 -14.48 48.30 19.20
C LYS A 310 -14.64 46.76 19.11
N GLU A 311 -15.49 46.28 18.20
CA GLU A 311 -15.83 44.87 18.06
C GLU A 311 -16.01 44.45 16.60
N ARG A 312 -15.33 45.14 15.68
CA ARG A 312 -15.33 44.80 14.25
C ARG A 312 -14.38 43.63 13.96
N LEU A 313 -13.32 43.45 14.75
CA LEU A 313 -12.37 42.36 14.58
C LEU A 313 -12.67 41.14 15.48
N MET A 314 -12.43 39.95 14.93
CA MET A 314 -12.48 38.68 15.65
C MET A 314 -11.23 37.85 15.33
N LEU A 315 -10.56 37.37 16.39
CA LEU A 315 -9.50 36.37 16.26
C LEU A 315 -10.14 34.98 16.12
N ILE A 316 -9.55 34.15 15.27
CA ILE A 316 -9.99 32.77 15.01
C ILE A 316 -8.77 31.85 14.89
N ASP A 317 -9.03 30.54 14.79
CA ASP A 317 -8.01 29.51 14.55
C ASP A 317 -6.93 29.39 15.64
N PHE A 318 -7.37 28.95 16.82
CA PHE A 318 -6.56 28.88 18.03
C PHE A 318 -5.72 27.58 18.15
N GLU A 319 -5.39 26.92 17.03
CA GLU A 319 -4.76 25.59 17.02
C GLU A 319 -3.39 25.56 17.72
N TYR A 320 -2.64 26.67 17.65
CA TYR A 320 -1.34 26.82 18.31
C TYR A 320 -1.42 27.47 19.70
N SER A 321 -2.61 27.86 20.16
CA SER A 321 -2.75 28.65 21.39
C SER A 321 -2.31 27.88 22.62
N SER A 322 -1.58 28.55 23.50
CA SER A 322 -1.04 27.95 24.74
C SER A 322 -0.56 29.05 25.68
N TYR A 323 -0.26 28.70 26.94
CA TYR A 323 0.51 29.63 27.76
C TYR A 323 1.92 29.75 27.19
N ASN A 324 2.30 30.96 26.82
CA ASN A 324 3.57 31.28 26.21
C ASN A 324 3.99 32.71 26.59
N TYR A 325 5.17 33.13 26.13
CA TYR A 325 5.66 34.49 26.31
C TYR A 325 4.83 35.47 25.48
N ARG A 326 4.30 36.52 26.12
CA ARG A 326 3.57 37.61 25.44
C ARG A 326 4.38 38.20 24.28
N GLY A 327 5.69 38.30 24.45
CA GLY A 327 6.61 38.80 23.44
C GLY A 327 6.54 38.02 22.14
N PHE A 328 6.26 36.72 22.20
CA PHE A 328 6.10 35.87 21.02
C PHE A 328 4.91 36.31 20.17
N ASP A 329 3.74 36.56 20.76
CA ASP A 329 2.57 37.01 19.99
C ASP A 329 2.80 38.34 19.30
N PHE A 330 3.46 39.30 19.98
CA PHE A 330 3.80 40.59 19.38
C PHE A 330 4.83 40.43 18.26
N GLY A 331 5.93 39.72 18.55
CA GLY A 331 6.99 39.49 17.57
C GLY A 331 6.47 38.77 16.34
N ASN A 332 5.68 37.72 16.54
CA ASN A 332 5.02 36.98 15.46
C ASN A 332 4.10 37.90 14.65
N HIS A 333 3.17 38.59 15.31
CA HIS A 333 2.23 39.47 14.63
C HIS A 333 2.94 40.55 13.79
N PHE A 334 4.05 41.10 14.27
CA PHE A 334 4.84 42.08 13.52
C PHE A 334 5.59 41.46 12.34
N CYS A 335 6.05 40.21 12.45
CA CYS A 335 6.60 39.46 11.31
C CYS A 335 5.55 39.30 10.20
N GLU A 336 4.28 39.08 10.53
CA GLU A 336 3.21 38.88 9.54
C GLU A 336 2.91 40.11 8.67
N TRP A 337 3.38 41.30 9.03
CA TRP A 337 3.25 42.49 8.16
C TRP A 337 4.14 42.39 6.90
N VAL A 338 5.15 41.51 6.94
CA VAL A 338 6.11 41.30 5.86
C VAL A 338 5.56 40.32 4.82
N TYR A 339 4.73 39.36 5.21
CA TYR A 339 4.34 38.22 4.37
C TYR A 339 2.91 38.39 3.87
N ASP A 340 2.75 38.51 2.55
CA ASP A 340 1.45 38.56 1.88
C ASP A 340 1.12 37.20 1.28
N TYR A 341 0.18 36.48 1.90
CA TYR A 341 -0.28 35.17 1.46
C TYR A 341 -1.43 35.24 0.44
N THR A 342 -1.84 36.44 0.03
CA THR A 342 -2.85 36.63 -1.03
C THR A 342 -2.26 36.65 -2.44
N TYR A 343 -0.94 36.53 -2.54
CA TYR A 343 -0.23 36.47 -3.82
C TYR A 343 -0.60 35.18 -4.58
N ASP A 344 -1.16 35.35 -5.78
CA ASP A 344 -1.78 34.29 -6.58
C ASP A 344 -0.81 33.54 -7.51
N GLN A 345 0.46 33.91 -7.49
CA GLN A 345 1.53 33.31 -8.31
C GLN A 345 2.57 32.65 -7.41
N TRP A 346 3.23 31.61 -7.93
CA TRP A 346 4.33 30.94 -7.22
C TRP A 346 5.35 31.96 -6.69
N PRO A 347 5.82 31.84 -5.43
CA PRO A 347 5.62 30.75 -4.47
C PRO A 347 4.34 30.86 -3.60
N PHE A 348 3.31 31.57 -4.08
CA PHE A 348 2.02 31.81 -3.43
C PHE A 348 2.09 32.64 -2.15
N TYR A 349 3.19 33.35 -1.98
CA TYR A 349 3.33 34.43 -1.00
C TYR A 349 4.35 35.45 -1.51
N LYS A 350 4.28 36.67 -1.00
CA LYS A 350 5.26 37.71 -1.25
C LYS A 350 5.80 38.27 0.06
N ALA A 351 7.11 38.21 0.24
CA ALA A 351 7.78 38.86 1.37
C ALA A 351 8.24 40.28 0.97
N THR A 352 7.84 41.29 1.74
CA THR A 352 8.28 42.69 1.59
C THR A 352 8.86 43.17 2.92
N PRO A 353 10.16 42.94 3.18
CA PRO A 353 10.79 43.24 4.48
C PRO A 353 10.63 44.71 4.93
N GLU A 354 10.49 45.62 3.99
CA GLU A 354 10.26 47.05 4.23
C GLU A 354 8.93 47.35 4.94
N ASN A 355 7.98 46.39 4.93
CA ASN A 355 6.68 46.53 5.58
C ASN A 355 6.70 46.15 7.07
N TYR A 356 7.82 45.64 7.60
CA TYR A 356 7.93 45.39 9.04
C TYR A 356 7.61 46.67 9.83
N PRO A 357 6.76 46.62 10.87
CA PRO A 357 6.24 47.81 11.51
C PRO A 357 7.36 48.68 12.06
N THR A 358 7.31 49.97 11.72
CA THR A 358 8.24 50.97 12.26
C THR A 358 8.10 51.05 13.78
N ARG A 359 9.13 51.60 14.44
CA ARG A 359 9.10 51.83 15.90
C ARG A 359 7.85 52.58 16.36
N GLU A 360 7.38 53.57 15.58
CA GLU A 360 6.17 54.33 15.91
C GLU A 360 4.91 53.48 15.81
N GLN A 361 4.80 52.62 14.81
CA GLN A 361 3.68 51.69 14.65
C GLN A 361 3.67 50.61 15.75
N GLN A 362 4.83 50.06 16.11
CA GLN A 362 4.94 49.12 17.23
C GLN A 362 4.53 49.78 18.54
N LEU A 363 4.99 51.01 18.80
CA LEU A 363 4.58 51.78 19.98
C LEU A 363 3.09 52.09 19.99
N HIS A 364 2.50 52.40 18.84
CA HIS A 364 1.06 52.61 18.72
C HIS A 364 0.29 51.35 19.13
N PHE A 365 0.70 50.18 18.66
CA PHE A 365 0.12 48.89 19.07
C PHE A 365 0.28 48.66 20.58
N ILE A 366 1.51 48.78 21.10
CA ILE A 366 1.83 48.57 22.53
C ILE A 366 1.03 49.51 23.44
N ARG A 367 0.89 50.79 23.08
CA ARG A 367 0.11 51.77 23.84
C ARG A 367 -1.36 51.40 23.93
N ASN A 368 -1.97 50.95 22.84
CA ASN A 368 -3.36 50.52 22.85
C ASN A 368 -3.55 49.22 23.65
N TYR A 369 -2.61 48.27 23.54
CA TYR A 369 -2.58 47.06 24.36
C TYR A 369 -2.51 47.39 25.86
N LEU A 370 -1.57 48.25 26.27
CA LEU A 370 -1.40 48.67 27.66
C LEU A 370 -2.59 49.48 28.18
N ALA A 371 -3.18 50.34 27.35
CA ALA A 371 -4.36 51.12 27.73
C ALA A 371 -5.56 50.22 28.07
N GLU A 372 -5.70 49.06 27.41
CA GLU A 372 -6.73 48.09 27.73
C GLU A 372 -6.43 47.36 29.05
N GLN A 373 -5.20 46.87 29.26
CA GLN A 373 -4.79 46.20 30.50
C GLN A 373 -4.92 47.10 31.75
N ARG A 374 -4.68 48.39 31.57
CA ARG A 374 -4.71 49.39 32.66
C ARG A 374 -6.10 49.76 33.15
N LYS A 375 -7.16 49.36 32.47
CA LYS A 375 -8.53 49.57 32.98
C LYS A 375 -8.77 48.91 34.35
N TYR A 376 -7.88 47.99 34.75
CA TYR A 376 -8.02 47.19 35.96
C TYR A 376 -6.83 47.32 36.94
N THR A 377 -5.87 48.24 36.70
CA THR A 377 -4.67 48.42 37.56
C THR A 377 -4.28 49.90 37.75
N ASP A 378 -4.32 50.38 39.00
CA ASP A 378 -4.07 51.78 39.41
C ASP A 378 -2.59 52.11 39.74
N LEU A 379 -1.62 51.36 39.20
CA LEU A 379 -0.22 51.55 39.59
C LEU A 379 0.48 52.66 38.76
N PRO A 380 1.17 53.61 39.40
CA PRO A 380 2.00 54.59 38.71
C PRO A 380 3.30 53.91 38.26
N VAL A 381 3.37 53.56 36.97
CA VAL A 381 4.57 52.97 36.36
C VAL A 381 5.13 53.91 35.29
N ASP A 382 6.45 53.95 35.18
CA ASP A 382 7.14 54.67 34.10
C ASP A 382 6.74 54.10 32.74
N GLN A 383 5.82 54.81 32.06
CA GLN A 383 5.27 54.43 30.77
C GLN A 383 6.36 54.24 29.72
N THR A 384 7.38 55.10 29.73
CA THR A 384 8.41 55.11 28.71
C THR A 384 9.32 53.90 28.84
N GLN A 385 9.71 53.54 30.06
CA GLN A 385 10.52 52.33 30.28
C GLN A 385 9.76 51.05 29.88
N ILE A 386 8.47 50.92 30.22
CA ILE A 386 7.65 49.77 29.80
C ILE A 386 7.57 49.70 28.27
N GLU A 387 7.36 50.83 27.60
CA GLU A 387 7.29 50.90 26.14
C GLU A 387 8.60 50.41 25.50
N GLU A 388 9.76 50.85 26.00
CA GLU A 388 11.06 50.37 25.50
C GLU A 388 11.29 48.88 25.78
N ASP A 389 10.92 48.40 26.96
CA ASP A 389 11.08 47.00 27.33
C ASP A 389 10.20 46.11 26.45
N MET A 390 8.96 46.52 26.17
CA MET A 390 8.04 45.79 25.29
C MET A 390 8.46 45.84 23.81
N LEU A 391 9.09 46.93 23.36
CA LEU A 391 9.70 46.99 22.03
C LEU A 391 10.86 45.98 21.93
N LEU A 392 11.75 45.95 22.92
CA LEU A 392 12.85 44.99 22.95
C LEU A 392 12.35 43.55 23.02
N GLU A 393 11.33 43.30 23.86
CA GLU A 393 10.62 42.04 23.99
C GLU A 393 10.10 41.58 22.62
N ALA A 394 9.24 42.35 21.96
CA ALA A 394 8.64 41.96 20.68
C ALA A 394 9.71 41.67 19.59
N ASN A 395 10.71 42.53 19.44
CA ASN A 395 11.71 42.37 18.38
C ASN A 395 12.68 41.21 18.63
N ARG A 396 12.98 40.86 19.89
CA ARG A 396 13.78 39.64 20.17
C ARG A 396 12.98 38.38 19.91
N PHE A 397 11.70 38.38 20.25
CA PHE A 397 10.80 37.25 19.97
C PHE A 397 10.40 37.15 18.49
N ALA A 398 10.50 38.20 17.69
CA ALA A 398 10.38 38.13 16.23
C ALA A 398 11.44 37.18 15.61
N LEU A 399 12.66 37.15 16.16
CA LEU A 399 13.68 36.18 15.76
C LEU A 399 13.22 34.73 16.04
N ALA A 400 12.50 34.54 17.14
CA ALA A 400 11.94 33.25 17.52
C ALA A 400 10.82 32.81 16.57
N SER A 401 9.96 33.75 16.15
CA SER A 401 8.91 33.50 15.14
C SER A 401 9.54 33.04 13.82
N HIS A 402 10.51 33.78 13.27
CA HIS A 402 11.20 33.40 12.04
C HIS A 402 11.86 32.02 12.14
N PHE A 403 12.49 31.71 13.28
CA PHE A 403 13.13 30.41 13.48
C PHE A 403 12.10 29.27 13.55
N LEU A 404 11.02 29.46 14.30
CA LEU A 404 9.95 28.46 14.45
C LEU A 404 9.28 28.16 13.11
N TRP A 405 8.80 29.19 12.42
CA TRP A 405 8.08 29.02 11.16
C TRP A 405 8.99 28.64 10.00
N GLY A 406 10.28 29.00 10.07
CA GLY A 406 11.31 28.46 9.17
C GLY A 406 11.44 26.94 9.30
N LEU A 407 11.54 26.41 10.53
CA LEU A 407 11.57 24.96 10.76
C LEU A 407 10.28 24.28 10.29
N TRP A 408 9.13 24.87 10.63
CA TRP A 408 7.83 24.39 10.18
C TRP A 408 7.74 24.31 8.65
N SER A 409 8.17 25.36 7.94
CA SER A 409 8.14 25.43 6.48
C SER A 409 8.99 24.33 5.82
N ILE A 410 10.16 24.01 6.37
CA ILE A 410 11.02 22.93 5.87
C ILE A 410 10.35 21.56 6.01
N ILE A 411 9.70 21.31 7.14
CA ILE A 411 8.94 20.08 7.39
C ILE A 411 7.78 19.99 6.39
N GLN A 412 7.05 21.09 6.22
CA GLN A 412 5.92 21.16 5.31
C GLN A 412 6.31 20.99 3.84
N ALA A 413 7.53 21.38 3.43
CA ALA A 413 8.03 21.10 2.09
C ALA A 413 8.10 19.60 1.76
N LYS A 414 8.14 18.71 2.77
CA LYS A 414 8.10 17.25 2.60
C LYS A 414 6.71 16.66 2.84
N ILE A 415 5.96 17.18 3.82
CA ILE A 415 4.74 16.55 4.36
C ILE A 415 3.45 17.17 3.82
N SER A 416 3.48 18.46 3.46
CA SER A 416 2.27 19.20 3.12
C SER A 416 1.65 18.66 1.82
N LYS A 417 0.36 18.37 1.89
CA LYS A 417 -0.48 17.88 0.78
C LYS A 417 -1.26 19.01 0.08
N ILE A 418 -0.87 20.27 0.29
CA ILE A 418 -1.36 21.39 -0.53
C ILE A 418 -1.11 21.02 -1.99
N GLU A 419 -2.18 21.05 -2.79
CA GLU A 419 -2.33 20.43 -4.12
C GLU A 419 -1.00 20.16 -4.82
N PHE A 420 -0.50 18.94 -4.65
CA PHE A 420 0.54 18.42 -5.50
C PHE A 420 -0.12 17.87 -6.77
N GLY A 421 -0.31 18.73 -7.76
CA GLY A 421 -0.63 18.31 -9.11
C GLY A 421 0.55 17.53 -9.66
N TYR A 422 0.46 16.20 -9.65
CA TYR A 422 1.28 15.41 -10.57
C TYR A 422 0.79 15.79 -11.97
N MET A 423 1.56 16.61 -12.69
CA MET A 423 1.40 16.69 -14.14
C MET A 423 1.90 15.37 -14.70
N VAL A 424 0.97 14.42 -14.80
CA VAL A 424 1.21 13.14 -15.42
C VAL A 424 0.72 13.20 -16.85
N ASP A 425 1.60 12.74 -17.74
CA ASP A 425 1.24 12.50 -19.13
C ASP A 425 0.17 11.40 -19.16
N LEU A 426 -1.08 11.80 -19.42
CA LEU A 426 -2.24 10.90 -19.44
C LEU A 426 -2.14 9.88 -20.59
N ASP A 427 -1.48 10.24 -21.70
CA ASP A 427 -1.26 9.30 -22.81
C ASP A 427 -0.32 8.19 -22.34
N ARG A 428 0.75 8.55 -21.64
CA ARG A 428 1.70 7.58 -21.07
C ARG A 428 1.11 6.75 -19.92
N LEU A 429 0.22 7.32 -19.10
CA LEU A 429 -0.56 6.54 -18.14
C LEU A 429 -1.55 5.59 -18.82
N SER A 430 -2.15 6.01 -19.94
CA SER A 430 -3.05 5.16 -20.73
C SER A 430 -2.34 3.96 -21.35
N GLU A 431 -1.04 4.05 -21.62
CA GLU A 431 -0.23 2.91 -22.08
C GLU A 431 -0.05 1.83 -21.00
N CYS A 432 0.01 2.22 -19.72
CA CYS A 432 0.30 1.30 -18.61
C CYS A 432 -0.91 0.96 -17.73
N SER A 433 -2.06 1.59 -17.95
CA SER A 433 -3.29 1.41 -17.17
C SER A 433 -4.52 1.43 -18.05
N LYS A 434 -5.33 0.36 -17.99
CA LYS A 434 -6.65 0.34 -18.64
C LYS A 434 -7.63 1.33 -18.01
N TYR A 435 -7.45 1.65 -16.73
CA TYR A 435 -8.25 2.66 -16.05
C TYR A 435 -8.00 4.03 -16.69
N PHE A 436 -6.74 4.45 -16.83
CA PHE A 436 -6.40 5.74 -17.44
C PHE A 436 -6.67 5.75 -18.95
N GLN A 437 -6.53 4.61 -19.64
CA GLN A 437 -6.95 4.47 -21.04
C GLN A 437 -8.45 4.68 -21.23
N ALA A 438 -9.27 4.08 -20.35
CA ALA A 438 -10.71 4.31 -20.36
C ALA A 438 -11.02 5.78 -20.02
N LEU A 439 -10.30 6.37 -19.08
CA LEU A 439 -10.45 7.77 -18.71
C LEU A 439 -10.17 8.72 -19.88
N SER A 440 -9.11 8.48 -20.65
CA SER A 440 -8.70 9.31 -21.80
C SER A 440 -9.55 9.09 -23.06
N GLN A 441 -10.13 7.90 -23.25
CA GLN A 441 -10.86 7.54 -24.46
C GLN A 441 -12.38 7.48 -24.28
N SER A 442 -12.89 7.56 -23.05
CA SER A 442 -14.32 7.57 -22.80
C SER A 442 -14.96 8.89 -23.24
N LYS A 443 -16.30 8.93 -23.25
CA LYS A 443 -17.07 10.19 -23.40
C LYS A 443 -17.59 10.67 -22.05
N MET A 444 -16.92 10.29 -20.96
CA MET A 444 -17.31 10.65 -19.60
C MET A 444 -16.79 12.04 -19.23
N ARG A 445 -17.27 12.59 -18.12
CA ARG A 445 -17.01 13.97 -17.70
C ARG A 445 -15.51 14.19 -17.52
N GLU A 446 -14.85 13.21 -16.93
CA GLU A 446 -13.44 13.14 -16.55
C GLU A 446 -12.49 13.21 -17.77
N THR A 447 -12.97 12.85 -18.96
CA THR A 447 -12.19 12.98 -20.21
C THR A 447 -11.96 14.44 -20.61
N PHE A 448 -12.85 15.34 -20.19
CA PHE A 448 -12.78 16.77 -20.49
C PHE A 448 -12.30 17.59 -19.29
N GLU A 449 -12.03 16.95 -18.15
CA GLU A 449 -11.51 17.59 -16.96
C GLU A 449 -9.99 17.63 -16.99
N SER A 450 -9.41 18.79 -16.67
CA SER A 450 -7.96 18.98 -16.56
C SER A 450 -7.40 18.50 -15.21
N PHE A 451 -8.27 18.06 -14.30
CA PHE A 451 -7.91 17.60 -12.96
C PHE A 451 -8.79 16.42 -12.57
N ILE A 452 -8.17 15.33 -12.13
CA ILE A 452 -8.86 14.11 -11.68
C ILE A 452 -8.45 13.82 -10.25
N HIS A 453 -9.44 13.70 -9.36
CA HIS A 453 -9.21 13.33 -7.96
C HIS A 453 -9.34 11.81 -7.75
N LEU A 454 -8.41 11.23 -7.00
CA LEU A 454 -8.40 9.79 -6.67
C LEU A 454 -8.51 9.62 -5.14
N ASP A 455 -9.73 9.62 -4.61
CA ASP A 455 -10.03 9.63 -3.16
C ASP A 455 -9.40 8.50 -2.35
N HIS A 456 -9.17 7.35 -2.98
CA HIS A 456 -8.69 6.12 -2.33
C HIS A 456 -7.23 5.79 -2.63
N VAL A 457 -6.51 6.70 -3.29
CA VAL A 457 -5.12 6.48 -3.69
C VAL A 457 -4.23 7.47 -2.95
N SER A 458 -3.38 6.97 -2.06
CA SER A 458 -2.42 7.83 -1.37
C SER A 458 -1.36 8.35 -2.34
N SER A 459 -0.89 9.58 -2.12
CA SER A 459 0.15 10.19 -2.97
C SER A 459 1.47 9.41 -2.96
N SER A 460 1.81 8.74 -1.85
CA SER A 460 3.01 7.91 -1.76
C SER A 460 2.90 6.66 -2.64
N ILE A 461 1.76 5.97 -2.59
CA ILE A 461 1.52 4.78 -3.42
C ILE A 461 1.46 5.18 -4.89
N PHE A 462 0.76 6.27 -5.22
CA PHE A 462 0.69 6.76 -6.59
C PHE A 462 2.07 7.16 -7.10
N HIS A 463 2.89 7.82 -6.29
CA HIS A 463 4.27 8.15 -6.66
C HIS A 463 5.09 6.90 -7.00
N ASN A 464 5.04 5.84 -6.18
CA ASN A 464 5.74 4.59 -6.47
C ASN A 464 5.26 3.94 -7.78
N LEU A 465 3.95 4.02 -8.06
CA LEU A 465 3.37 3.58 -9.33
C LEU A 465 3.94 4.41 -10.49
N LEU A 466 4.06 5.74 -10.35
CA LEU A 466 4.65 6.60 -11.37
C LEU A 466 6.14 6.31 -11.58
N GLU A 467 6.93 6.18 -10.52
CA GLU A 467 8.35 5.83 -10.63
C GLU A 467 8.54 4.51 -11.39
N TYR A 468 7.67 3.52 -11.16
CA TYR A 468 7.69 2.28 -11.93
C TYR A 468 7.23 2.47 -13.37
N SER A 469 6.08 3.08 -13.60
CA SER A 469 5.50 3.21 -14.95
C SER A 469 6.35 4.10 -15.87
N PHE A 470 7.03 5.11 -15.32
CA PHE A 470 7.79 6.08 -16.10
C PHE A 470 9.30 5.82 -16.11
N HIS A 471 9.84 5.23 -15.05
CA HIS A 471 11.28 5.03 -14.88
C HIS A 471 11.68 3.57 -14.64
N ASN A 472 10.72 2.65 -14.58
CA ASN A 472 10.93 1.24 -14.26
C ASN A 472 11.64 1.03 -12.91
N GLU A 473 11.47 1.97 -11.98
CA GLU A 473 12.00 1.90 -10.62
C GLU A 473 10.96 1.32 -9.67
N PHE A 474 11.30 0.23 -8.98
CA PHE A 474 10.40 -0.44 -8.03
C PHE A 474 10.89 -0.25 -6.60
N ASN A 475 10.32 0.74 -5.89
CA ASN A 475 10.71 1.14 -4.54
C ASN A 475 9.56 0.96 -3.52
N VAL A 476 8.86 -0.18 -3.58
CA VAL A 476 7.72 -0.46 -2.69
C VAL A 476 8.21 -1.08 -1.36
N PRO A 477 7.89 -0.49 -0.19
CA PRO A 477 8.18 -1.08 1.10
C PRO A 477 7.43 -2.40 1.31
N ARG A 478 8.08 -3.39 1.92
CA ARG A 478 7.49 -4.71 2.19
C ARG A 478 6.23 -4.63 3.05
N GLU A 479 6.21 -3.70 4.00
CA GLU A 479 5.11 -3.50 4.94
C GLU A 479 3.87 -2.85 4.30
N GLU A 480 4.01 -2.26 3.11
CA GLU A 480 2.93 -1.57 2.39
C GLU A 480 2.49 -2.34 1.12
N LEU A 481 2.97 -3.58 0.92
CA LEU A 481 2.68 -4.36 -0.30
C LEU A 481 1.17 -4.58 -0.52
N ASP A 482 0.40 -4.79 0.55
CA ASP A 482 -1.06 -4.96 0.48
C ASP A 482 -1.75 -3.73 -0.13
N THR A 483 -1.45 -2.54 0.37
CA THR A 483 -2.04 -1.28 -0.12
C THR A 483 -1.61 -0.97 -1.56
N HIS A 484 -0.36 -1.27 -1.93
CA HIS A 484 0.11 -1.12 -3.31
C HIS A 484 -0.60 -2.10 -4.26
N ILE A 485 -0.83 -3.35 -3.84
CA ILE A 485 -1.59 -4.33 -4.63
C ILE A 485 -3.04 -3.88 -4.82
N GLN A 486 -3.69 -3.41 -3.75
CA GLN A 486 -5.05 -2.87 -3.81
C GLN A 486 -5.16 -1.73 -4.83
N VAL A 487 -4.28 -0.72 -4.73
CA VAL A 487 -4.28 0.43 -5.65
C VAL A 487 -3.96 0.00 -7.08
N SER A 488 -3.02 -0.92 -7.27
CA SER A 488 -2.65 -1.38 -8.62
C SER A 488 -3.76 -2.16 -9.29
N SER A 489 -4.50 -2.97 -8.50
CA SER A 489 -5.69 -3.67 -8.97
C SER A 489 -6.82 -2.69 -9.29
N TYR A 490 -7.07 -1.70 -8.42
CA TYR A 490 -8.07 -0.64 -8.64
C TYR A 490 -7.79 0.19 -9.90
N LEU A 491 -6.54 0.65 -10.06
CA LEU A 491 -6.10 1.44 -11.21
C LEU A 491 -5.75 0.59 -12.45
N LEU A 492 -5.98 -0.72 -12.40
CA LEU A 492 -5.74 -1.64 -13.52
C LEU A 492 -4.32 -1.52 -14.12
N THR A 493 -3.29 -1.39 -13.27
CA THR A 493 -1.88 -1.31 -13.69
C THR A 493 -1.21 -2.69 -13.67
N GLU A 494 -1.52 -3.51 -14.67
CA GLU A 494 -1.12 -4.93 -14.74
C GLU A 494 0.39 -5.17 -14.53
N ALA A 495 1.24 -4.34 -15.14
CA ALA A 495 2.70 -4.49 -15.04
C ALA A 495 3.23 -4.19 -13.61
N PHE A 496 2.66 -3.18 -12.94
CA PHE A 496 3.05 -2.81 -11.59
C PHE A 496 2.48 -3.80 -10.56
N LEU A 497 1.22 -4.22 -10.75
CA LEU A 497 0.59 -5.29 -9.99
C LEU A 497 1.43 -6.58 -10.04
N SER A 498 1.82 -7.01 -11.24
CA SER A 498 2.66 -8.20 -11.44
C SER A 498 4.00 -8.09 -10.68
N LYS A 499 4.61 -6.90 -10.67
CA LYS A 499 5.84 -6.65 -9.91
C LYS A 499 5.62 -6.73 -8.39
N CYS A 500 4.51 -6.17 -7.89
CA CYS A 500 4.12 -6.28 -6.49
C CYS A 500 3.86 -7.75 -6.09
N LEU A 501 3.17 -8.52 -6.94
CA LEU A 501 2.88 -9.93 -6.70
C LEU A 501 4.13 -10.80 -6.72
N THR A 502 5.10 -10.49 -7.59
CA THR A 502 6.42 -11.15 -7.59
C THR A 502 7.15 -10.89 -6.27
N ALA A 503 7.18 -9.64 -5.81
CA ALA A 503 7.78 -9.29 -4.52
C ALA A 503 7.05 -9.95 -3.35
N LEU A 504 5.72 -10.05 -3.41
CA LEU A 504 4.91 -10.76 -2.42
C LEU A 504 5.23 -12.25 -2.39
N ALA A 505 5.39 -12.90 -3.56
CA ALA A 505 5.67 -14.33 -3.64
C ALA A 505 6.94 -14.73 -2.87
N ASP A 506 7.95 -13.86 -2.83
CA ASP A 506 9.19 -14.05 -2.07
C ASP A 506 9.01 -13.83 -0.54
N GLU A 507 7.98 -13.10 -0.14
CA GLU A 507 7.70 -12.73 1.27
C GLU A 507 6.52 -13.50 1.87
N LEU A 508 5.87 -14.40 1.12
CA LEU A 508 4.78 -15.23 1.61
C LEU A 508 5.28 -16.23 2.66
N ARG A 509 4.54 -16.28 3.77
CA ARG A 509 4.84 -17.08 4.95
C ARG A 509 3.56 -17.68 5.55
N PRO A 510 3.67 -18.69 6.42
CA PRO A 510 2.49 -19.30 7.04
C PRO A 510 1.64 -18.32 7.88
N ASP A 511 2.26 -17.26 8.41
CA ASP A 511 1.60 -16.24 9.24
C ASP A 511 0.82 -15.19 8.43
N ASN A 512 1.14 -14.98 7.14
CA ASN A 512 0.54 -13.92 6.31
C ASN A 512 -0.27 -14.44 5.10
N CYS A 513 -0.12 -15.70 4.69
CA CYS A 513 -0.76 -16.18 3.47
C CYS A 513 -2.30 -16.11 3.52
N LEU A 514 -2.91 -16.41 4.68
CA LEU A 514 -4.37 -16.33 4.83
C LEU A 514 -4.90 -14.89 4.83
N SER A 515 -4.12 -13.91 5.31
CA SER A 515 -4.53 -12.50 5.25
C SER A 515 -4.50 -12.00 3.81
N TYR A 516 -3.48 -12.37 3.02
CA TYR A 516 -3.43 -12.05 1.59
C TYR A 516 -4.49 -12.80 0.77
N LEU A 517 -4.85 -14.04 1.14
CA LEU A 517 -5.97 -14.73 0.51
C LEU A 517 -7.30 -14.02 0.80
N THR A 518 -7.49 -13.55 2.03
CA THR A 518 -8.67 -12.76 2.41
C THR A 518 -8.72 -11.46 1.61
N LEU A 519 -7.59 -10.75 1.52
CA LEU A 519 -7.46 -9.55 0.71
C LEU A 519 -7.82 -9.82 -0.76
N ALA A 520 -7.34 -10.92 -1.35
CA ALA A 520 -7.66 -11.30 -2.73
C ALA A 520 -9.16 -11.43 -2.97
N ARG A 521 -9.90 -11.96 -1.98
CA ARG A 521 -11.37 -12.04 -2.02
C ARG A 521 -12.02 -10.66 -1.92
N GLU A 522 -11.52 -9.80 -1.03
CA GLU A 522 -12.06 -8.46 -0.79
C GLU A 522 -11.95 -7.56 -2.02
N ILE A 523 -10.81 -7.60 -2.73
CA ILE A 523 -10.60 -6.78 -3.94
C ILE A 523 -10.89 -7.53 -5.25
N CYS A 524 -11.37 -8.78 -5.17
CA CYS A 524 -11.62 -9.65 -6.33
C CYS A 524 -10.42 -9.79 -7.29
N CYS A 525 -9.19 -9.83 -6.77
CA CYS A 525 -7.96 -9.93 -7.59
C CYS A 525 -7.57 -11.40 -7.79
N ALA A 526 -7.79 -11.91 -9.01
CA ALA A 526 -7.51 -13.29 -9.38
C ALA A 526 -5.99 -13.59 -9.40
N GLU A 527 -5.17 -12.62 -9.77
CA GLU A 527 -3.70 -12.74 -9.82
C GLU A 527 -3.11 -12.89 -8.41
N LEU A 528 -3.62 -12.11 -7.45
CA LEU A 528 -3.25 -12.24 -6.04
C LEU A 528 -3.70 -13.61 -5.49
N LYS A 529 -4.96 -14.01 -5.77
CA LYS A 529 -5.47 -15.32 -5.37
C LYS A 529 -4.57 -16.43 -5.89
N THR A 530 -4.24 -16.41 -7.19
CA THR A 530 -3.35 -17.39 -7.83
C THR A 530 -1.96 -17.41 -7.19
N THR A 531 -1.40 -16.25 -6.86
CA THR A 531 -0.07 -16.14 -6.20
C THR A 531 -0.08 -16.82 -4.84
N VAL A 532 -1.10 -16.55 -4.02
CA VAL A 532 -1.26 -17.17 -2.69
C VAL A 532 -1.59 -18.66 -2.80
N SER A 533 -2.50 -19.04 -3.69
CA SER A 533 -2.86 -20.44 -3.96
C SER A 533 -1.66 -21.26 -4.44
N THR A 534 -0.76 -20.67 -5.23
CA THR A 534 0.49 -21.32 -5.65
C THR A 534 1.41 -21.58 -4.46
N TYR A 535 1.54 -20.62 -3.53
CA TYR A 535 2.30 -20.82 -2.30
C TYR A 535 1.69 -21.92 -1.42
N LEU A 536 0.37 -21.90 -1.24
CA LEU A 536 -0.36 -22.94 -0.49
C LEU A 536 -0.26 -24.31 -1.16
N GLY A 537 -0.30 -24.35 -2.49
CA GLY A 537 -0.16 -25.55 -3.32
C GLY A 537 1.23 -26.17 -3.19
N ARG A 538 2.28 -25.35 -3.13
CA ARG A 538 3.64 -25.84 -2.90
C ARG A 538 3.86 -26.44 -1.51
N ASN A 539 3.09 -25.99 -0.52
CA ASN A 539 3.26 -26.33 0.90
C ASN A 539 2.01 -27.01 1.52
N THR A 540 1.18 -27.68 0.72
CA THR A 540 -0.16 -28.14 1.14
C THR A 540 -0.10 -29.12 2.31
N MET A 541 0.89 -30.01 2.31
CA MET A 541 1.08 -31.02 3.36
C MET A 541 1.77 -30.43 4.59
N GLU A 542 2.74 -29.54 4.40
CA GLU A 542 3.47 -28.86 5.46
C GLU A 542 2.59 -27.88 6.24
N LEU A 543 1.61 -27.26 5.57
CA LEU A 543 0.68 -26.28 6.13
C LEU A 543 -0.72 -26.86 6.32
N SER A 544 -0.82 -28.14 6.69
CA SER A 544 -2.09 -28.87 6.84
C SER A 544 -3.11 -28.17 7.75
N LEU A 545 -2.66 -27.49 8.81
CA LEU A 545 -3.54 -26.72 9.69
C LEU A 545 -4.14 -25.49 8.99
N LEU A 546 -3.40 -24.84 8.09
CA LEU A 546 -3.89 -23.68 7.34
C LEU A 546 -4.78 -24.12 6.20
N THR A 547 -4.40 -25.17 5.47
CA THR A 547 -5.20 -25.68 4.34
C THR A 547 -6.54 -26.26 4.77
N ARG A 548 -6.69 -26.72 6.03
CA ARG A 548 -7.98 -27.08 6.63
C ARG A 548 -8.99 -25.92 6.74
N HIS A 549 -8.54 -24.67 6.68
CA HIS A 549 -9.41 -23.50 6.73
C HIS A 549 -9.90 -23.05 5.33
N LEU A 550 -9.41 -23.67 4.27
CA LEU A 550 -9.89 -23.42 2.91
C LEU A 550 -11.24 -24.10 2.70
N ASN A 551 -12.10 -23.47 1.89
CA ASN A 551 -13.31 -24.14 1.42
C ASN A 551 -12.96 -25.18 0.33
N ASP A 552 -13.94 -26.02 -0.07
CA ASP A 552 -13.68 -27.08 -1.04
C ASP A 552 -13.25 -26.53 -2.41
N GLU A 553 -13.82 -25.42 -2.89
CA GLU A 553 -13.44 -24.80 -4.17
C GLU A 553 -11.98 -24.29 -4.17
N GLU A 554 -11.55 -23.67 -3.07
CA GLU A 554 -10.18 -23.16 -2.91
C GLU A 554 -9.18 -24.29 -2.76
N MET A 555 -9.56 -25.36 -2.06
CA MET A 555 -8.74 -26.55 -1.99
C MET A 555 -8.58 -27.16 -3.38
N ASP A 556 -9.66 -27.30 -4.15
CA ASP A 556 -9.61 -27.83 -5.51
C ASP A 556 -8.71 -26.98 -6.41
N GLU A 557 -8.79 -25.64 -6.33
CA GLU A 557 -7.91 -24.73 -7.07
C GLU A 557 -6.42 -24.89 -6.70
N VAL A 558 -6.12 -25.01 -5.40
CA VAL A 558 -4.77 -25.25 -4.89
C VAL A 558 -4.22 -26.59 -5.40
N LEU A 559 -5.05 -27.63 -5.42
CA LEU A 559 -4.68 -28.96 -5.91
C LEU A 559 -4.49 -28.97 -7.43
N ASP A 560 -5.39 -28.32 -8.17
CA ASP A 560 -5.34 -28.18 -9.62
C ASP A 560 -4.02 -27.52 -10.03
N LEU A 561 -3.65 -26.41 -9.41
CA LEU A 561 -2.36 -25.71 -9.64
C LEU A 561 -1.15 -26.64 -9.46
N ARG A 562 -1.22 -27.59 -8.53
CA ARG A 562 -0.14 -28.55 -8.27
C ARG A 562 -0.10 -29.69 -9.29
N THR A 563 -1.19 -29.92 -10.01
CA THR A 563 -1.33 -30.97 -11.03
C THR A 563 -1.42 -30.43 -12.46
N GLN A 564 -1.28 -29.11 -12.68
CA GLN A 564 -1.33 -28.48 -14.00
C GLN A 564 -0.20 -28.93 -14.96
N ALA A 565 0.90 -29.42 -14.40
CA ALA A 565 2.07 -29.81 -15.18
C ALA A 565 1.87 -31.16 -15.90
N HIS A 566 2.83 -31.58 -16.74
CA HIS A 566 2.61 -32.79 -17.53
C HIS A 566 2.68 -34.04 -16.65
N ARG A 567 1.71 -34.94 -16.81
CA ARG A 567 1.66 -36.20 -16.04
C ARG A 567 2.67 -37.19 -16.62
N HIS A 568 3.58 -37.68 -15.79
CA HIS A 568 4.62 -38.63 -16.17
C HIS A 568 4.49 -39.94 -15.41
N VAL A 569 4.65 -41.07 -16.12
CA VAL A 569 4.89 -42.37 -15.48
C VAL A 569 6.28 -42.33 -14.85
N CYS A 570 6.32 -42.55 -13.54
CA CYS A 570 7.53 -42.55 -12.75
C CYS A 570 7.79 -43.95 -12.19
N SER A 571 9.05 -44.32 -12.06
CA SER A 571 9.48 -45.55 -11.40
C SER A 571 10.64 -45.28 -10.45
N LEU A 572 10.69 -46.00 -9.34
CA LEU A 572 11.88 -46.11 -8.49
C LEU A 572 12.05 -47.54 -7.99
N ARG A 573 13.28 -47.89 -7.63
CA ARG A 573 13.62 -49.21 -7.08
C ARG A 573 13.49 -49.23 -5.56
N LYS A 574 12.82 -50.25 -5.01
CA LYS A 574 12.60 -50.42 -3.57
C LYS A 574 13.77 -51.09 -2.84
N GLU A 575 14.39 -52.11 -3.43
CA GLU A 575 15.36 -52.96 -2.73
C GLU A 575 16.85 -52.70 -3.04
N ASN A 576 17.69 -52.88 -2.00
CA ASN A 576 19.16 -53.04 -2.04
C ASN A 576 19.98 -51.85 -2.58
N LEU A 577 19.76 -50.62 -2.08
CA LEU A 577 20.49 -49.43 -2.55
C LEU A 577 21.88 -49.20 -1.91
N THR A 578 22.27 -49.97 -0.89
CA THR A 578 23.57 -49.79 -0.18
C THR A 578 24.46 -51.02 -0.14
N SER A 579 23.93 -52.22 -0.41
CA SER A 579 24.70 -53.47 -0.31
C SER A 579 25.68 -53.67 -1.48
N TRP A 580 25.70 -52.75 -2.45
CA TRP A 580 26.53 -52.82 -3.63
C TRP A 580 27.03 -51.41 -4.00
N ASN A 581 28.36 -51.23 -4.02
CA ASN A 581 28.99 -50.00 -4.53
C ASN A 581 29.27 -50.12 -6.04
N ASP A 582 28.44 -50.87 -6.76
CA ASP A 582 28.59 -51.09 -8.18
C ASP A 582 27.78 -50.04 -8.97
N PRO A 583 28.14 -49.77 -10.24
CA PRO A 583 27.47 -48.76 -11.05
C PRO A 583 25.96 -48.97 -11.21
N GLU A 584 25.45 -50.21 -11.18
CA GLU A 584 24.01 -50.50 -11.32
C GLU A 584 23.21 -49.99 -10.12
N THR A 585 23.77 -50.14 -8.92
CA THR A 585 23.11 -49.75 -7.67
C THR A 585 23.15 -48.24 -7.42
N GLU A 586 24.20 -47.55 -7.86
CA GLU A 586 24.24 -46.08 -7.90
C GLU A 586 23.19 -45.52 -8.88
N CYS A 587 23.07 -46.11 -10.08
CA CYS A 587 22.04 -45.72 -11.05
C CYS A 587 20.62 -45.90 -10.49
N ALA A 588 20.38 -46.92 -9.66
CA ALA A 588 19.08 -47.24 -9.09
C ALA A 588 18.55 -46.27 -8.02
N ARG A 589 19.35 -45.29 -7.58
CA ARG A 589 18.96 -44.29 -6.55
C ARG A 589 18.12 -43.14 -7.10
N HIS A 590 17.79 -43.18 -8.38
CA HIS A 590 17.06 -42.13 -9.05
C HIS A 590 15.59 -42.50 -9.20
N ILE A 591 14.74 -41.48 -9.21
CA ILE A 591 13.41 -41.57 -9.80
C ILE A 591 13.59 -41.52 -11.32
N PHE A 592 13.00 -42.47 -12.03
CA PHE A 592 13.00 -42.54 -13.48
C PHE A 592 11.66 -42.06 -14.02
N ILE A 593 11.67 -41.30 -15.10
CA ILE A 593 10.48 -40.91 -15.86
C ILE A 593 10.50 -41.54 -17.25
N LEU A 594 9.34 -41.99 -17.73
CA LEU A 594 9.18 -42.43 -19.12
C LEU A 594 8.92 -41.20 -20.01
N ARG A 595 9.79 -40.94 -21.00
CA ARG A 595 9.63 -39.83 -21.96
C ARG A 595 9.23 -40.34 -23.33
N GLY A 596 8.16 -39.78 -23.92
CA GLY A 596 7.63 -40.16 -25.23
C GLY A 596 6.25 -40.84 -25.14
N SER A 597 5.73 -41.33 -26.26
CA SER A 597 4.55 -42.21 -26.24
C SER A 597 4.89 -43.52 -25.53
N GLU A 598 3.93 -44.11 -24.81
CA GLU A 598 4.09 -45.39 -24.07
C GLU A 598 4.64 -46.53 -24.94
N ASP A 599 4.47 -46.42 -26.27
CA ASP A 599 4.88 -47.38 -27.29
C ASP A 599 6.34 -47.25 -27.77
N GLY A 600 7.02 -46.15 -27.46
CA GLY A 600 8.36 -45.82 -28.01
C GLY A 600 9.19 -44.88 -27.16
N GLY A 601 8.82 -44.72 -25.89
CA GLY A 601 9.51 -43.86 -24.94
C GLY A 601 10.68 -44.55 -24.25
N ASP A 602 11.63 -43.75 -23.81
CA ASP A 602 12.80 -44.20 -23.04
C ASP A 602 12.73 -43.69 -21.59
N TRP A 603 13.22 -44.50 -20.67
CA TRP A 603 13.30 -44.16 -19.24
C TRP A 603 14.53 -43.28 -18.95
N HIS A 604 14.32 -42.19 -18.23
CA HIS A 604 15.37 -41.21 -17.89
C HIS A 604 15.37 -40.89 -16.40
N PRO A 605 16.54 -40.84 -15.73
CA PRO A 605 16.63 -40.40 -14.34
C PRO A 605 16.34 -38.89 -14.23
N ILE A 606 15.58 -38.48 -13.20
CA ILE A 606 15.22 -37.06 -12.97
C ILE A 606 15.77 -36.49 -11.67
N THR A 607 15.79 -37.28 -10.59
CA THR A 607 16.29 -36.83 -9.28
C THR A 607 16.72 -38.02 -8.43
N GLU A 608 17.73 -37.82 -7.57
CA GLU A 608 18.20 -38.82 -6.60
C GLU A 608 17.32 -38.78 -5.34
N LEU A 609 17.08 -39.94 -4.73
CA LEU A 609 16.39 -40.02 -3.45
C LEU A 609 17.22 -39.33 -2.34
N PRO A 610 16.58 -38.57 -1.42
CA PRO A 610 17.29 -37.76 -0.43
C PRO A 610 17.87 -38.56 0.76
N PHE A 611 17.85 -39.89 0.71
CA PHE A 611 18.29 -40.78 1.79
C PHE A 611 18.92 -42.07 1.25
N ARG A 612 19.71 -42.75 2.09
CA ARG A 612 20.32 -44.07 1.80
C ARG A 612 19.85 -45.13 2.79
N ALA A 613 19.82 -46.37 2.32
CA ALA A 613 18.80 -47.32 2.73
C ALA A 613 19.23 -48.80 2.58
N ASP A 614 19.55 -49.49 3.68
CA ASP A 614 20.18 -50.83 3.62
C ASP A 614 19.27 -51.99 3.19
N LYS A 615 18.02 -51.99 3.66
CA LYS A 615 16.99 -52.95 3.28
C LYS A 615 15.65 -52.24 3.41
N TRP A 616 15.13 -51.75 2.30
CA TRP A 616 14.00 -50.83 2.30
C TRP A 616 12.78 -51.50 1.65
N CYS A 617 12.02 -52.23 2.46
CA CYS A 617 10.64 -52.52 2.09
C CYS A 617 9.81 -51.30 2.49
N PHE A 618 9.41 -50.49 1.53
CA PHE A 618 8.52 -49.35 1.75
C PHE A 618 7.36 -49.35 0.78
N THR A 619 6.30 -48.69 1.21
CA THR A 619 5.13 -48.41 0.40
C THR A 619 5.18 -46.96 -0.03
N THR A 620 4.79 -46.70 -1.27
CA THR A 620 4.69 -45.36 -1.83
C THR A 620 3.24 -44.94 -1.88
N VAL A 621 2.93 -43.67 -1.61
CA VAL A 621 1.60 -43.12 -1.87
C VAL A 621 1.79 -41.77 -2.52
N VAL A 622 1.15 -41.56 -3.66
CA VAL A 622 1.06 -40.22 -4.24
C VAL A 622 -0.20 -39.57 -3.71
N LEU A 623 -0.07 -38.50 -2.93
CA LEU A 623 -1.21 -37.71 -2.45
C LEU A 623 -0.94 -36.25 -2.79
N TYR A 624 -1.87 -35.58 -3.48
CA TYR A 624 -1.70 -34.19 -3.90
C TYR A 624 -0.36 -33.95 -4.62
N ASN A 625 0.06 -34.85 -5.51
CA ASN A 625 1.37 -34.78 -6.18
C ASN A 625 2.59 -34.75 -5.21
N TYR A 626 2.45 -35.23 -3.97
CA TYR A 626 3.56 -35.59 -3.08
C TYR A 626 3.78 -37.09 -3.14
N LEU A 627 5.03 -37.50 -3.36
CA LEU A 627 5.44 -38.89 -3.19
C LEU A 627 5.77 -39.14 -1.71
N LEU A 628 4.84 -39.75 -1.00
CA LEU A 628 5.07 -40.25 0.36
C LEU A 628 5.77 -41.60 0.28
N VAL A 629 6.89 -41.72 1.00
CA VAL A 629 7.68 -42.96 1.09
C VAL A 629 7.75 -43.36 2.55
N SER A 630 7.18 -44.50 2.91
CA SER A 630 7.14 -44.95 4.30
C SER A 630 7.49 -46.42 4.46
N SER A 631 8.41 -46.70 5.39
CA SER A 631 8.66 -48.03 5.93
C SER A 631 7.58 -48.35 6.98
N LEU A 632 6.35 -48.62 6.55
CA LEU A 632 5.33 -49.12 7.49
C LEU A 632 5.88 -50.40 8.15
N PRO A 633 5.82 -50.48 9.49
CA PRO A 633 4.60 -51.00 10.07
C PRO A 633 3.92 -49.99 11.01
N LEU A 634 2.60 -49.85 10.87
CA LEU A 634 1.76 -49.34 11.96
C LEU A 634 1.94 -50.32 13.13
N THR A 635 2.61 -49.91 14.20
CA THR A 635 3.14 -50.78 15.26
C THR A 635 2.08 -51.61 16.00
N ASP A 636 0.80 -51.32 15.78
CA ASP A 636 -0.35 -52.01 16.39
C ASP A 636 -0.96 -53.12 15.51
N PHE A 637 -0.52 -53.27 14.25
CA PHE A 637 -1.09 -54.25 13.31
C PHE A 637 -0.02 -55.19 12.74
N ARG A 638 -0.19 -56.50 12.95
CA ARG A 638 0.64 -57.53 12.30
C ARG A 638 -0.05 -58.04 11.04
N PHE A 639 0.46 -57.60 9.88
CA PHE A 639 0.01 -58.11 8.59
C PHE A 639 0.73 -59.44 8.25
N SER A 640 0.02 -60.47 7.75
CA SER A 640 0.65 -61.59 7.03
C SER A 640 0.77 -61.17 5.58
N VAL A 641 1.99 -61.04 5.10
CA VAL A 641 2.19 -60.88 3.67
C VAL A 641 3.18 -61.97 3.25
N SER A 642 2.82 -62.69 2.20
CA SER A 642 3.55 -63.85 1.71
C SER A 642 4.69 -63.38 0.81
N LEU A 643 5.93 -63.62 1.25
CA LEU A 643 7.19 -63.69 0.49
C LEU A 643 7.20 -62.97 -0.88
N SER A 644 7.18 -61.64 -0.81
CA SER A 644 7.69 -60.67 -1.81
C SER A 644 7.55 -59.23 -1.26
N HIS A 645 6.61 -59.02 -0.34
CA HIS A 645 6.43 -57.75 0.38
C HIS A 645 6.26 -58.04 1.87
N ASP A 646 7.07 -57.45 2.75
CA ASP A 646 6.85 -57.51 4.22
C ASP A 646 5.90 -56.38 4.70
N VAL A 647 5.30 -55.61 3.78
CA VAL A 647 4.65 -54.30 4.05
C VAL A 647 3.26 -54.22 3.38
N PRO A 648 2.25 -53.62 4.04
CA PRO A 648 0.91 -53.46 3.46
C PRO A 648 0.92 -52.55 2.20
N LEU A 649 -0.01 -52.81 1.29
CA LEU A 649 -0.20 -52.00 0.08
C LEU A 649 -0.93 -50.72 0.45
N ALA A 650 -0.58 -49.59 -0.17
CA ALA A 650 -1.25 -48.33 0.08
C ALA A 650 -1.52 -47.55 -1.20
N THR A 651 -2.55 -46.73 -1.17
CA THR A 651 -2.95 -45.86 -2.27
C THR A 651 -3.67 -44.64 -1.70
N SER A 652 -4.07 -43.69 -2.55
CA SER A 652 -4.83 -42.51 -2.14
C SER A 652 -6.05 -42.30 -3.04
N LEU A 653 -7.15 -41.89 -2.43
CA LEU A 653 -8.36 -41.45 -3.14
C LEU A 653 -8.93 -40.23 -2.43
N GLY A 654 -9.05 -39.12 -3.17
CA GLY A 654 -9.42 -37.83 -2.61
C GLY A 654 -8.40 -37.36 -1.57
N HIS A 655 -8.88 -37.03 -0.36
CA HIS A 655 -8.08 -36.58 0.77
C HIS A 655 -7.73 -37.71 1.75
N CYS A 656 -7.83 -38.97 1.32
CA CYS A 656 -7.61 -40.13 2.19
C CYS A 656 -6.50 -41.02 1.65
N VAL A 657 -5.71 -41.57 2.58
CA VAL A 657 -4.77 -42.66 2.30
C VAL A 657 -5.43 -43.97 2.72
N TYR A 658 -5.37 -44.98 1.86
CA TYR A 658 -5.93 -46.30 2.10
C TYR A 658 -4.82 -47.31 2.19
N VAL A 659 -4.90 -48.19 3.18
CA VAL A 659 -3.91 -49.24 3.43
C VAL A 659 -4.62 -50.59 3.46
N LEU A 660 -4.21 -51.50 2.59
CA LEU A 660 -4.70 -52.87 2.53
C LEU A 660 -3.61 -53.83 2.99
N GLY A 661 -3.95 -54.69 3.95
CA GLY A 661 -3.10 -55.80 4.33
C GLY A 661 -3.91 -57.00 4.78
N SER A 662 -3.23 -58.11 5.06
CA SER A 662 -3.90 -59.34 5.52
C SER A 662 -3.64 -59.57 7.00
N VAL A 663 -4.63 -59.97 7.79
CA VAL A 663 -4.43 -60.30 9.21
C VAL A 663 -3.78 -61.69 9.33
N GLN A 664 -2.63 -61.79 10.02
CA GLN A 664 -1.85 -63.04 10.10
C GLN A 664 -2.64 -64.27 10.52
N ARG A 665 -3.54 -64.11 11.49
CA ARG A 665 -4.24 -65.22 12.12
C ARG A 665 -5.44 -65.71 11.30
N THR A 666 -6.17 -64.80 10.66
CA THR A 666 -7.44 -65.10 9.99
C THR A 666 -7.33 -65.11 8.47
N GLY A 667 -6.30 -64.47 7.91
CA GLY A 667 -6.13 -64.27 6.47
C GLY A 667 -7.08 -63.21 5.88
N GLU A 668 -7.91 -62.57 6.71
CA GLU A 668 -8.83 -61.50 6.33
C GLU A 668 -8.06 -60.30 5.79
N LYS A 669 -8.61 -59.64 4.77
CA LYS A 669 -8.04 -58.42 4.21
C LYS A 669 -8.65 -57.22 4.92
N LEU A 670 -7.81 -56.59 5.74
CA LEU A 670 -8.13 -55.39 6.50
C LEU A 670 -7.85 -54.17 5.62
N LEU A 671 -8.86 -53.33 5.45
CA LEU A 671 -8.75 -52.06 4.74
C LEU A 671 -8.85 -50.91 5.76
N LEU A 672 -7.77 -50.17 5.90
CA LEU A 672 -7.69 -48.97 6.75
C LEU A 672 -7.75 -47.73 5.89
N GLN A 673 -8.40 -46.69 6.42
CA GLN A 673 -8.47 -45.36 5.85
C GLN A 673 -7.85 -44.37 6.83
N TYR A 674 -6.96 -43.51 6.34
CA TYR A 674 -6.49 -42.35 7.05
C TYR A 674 -7.04 -41.10 6.38
N ASN A 675 -7.81 -40.30 7.13
CA ASN A 675 -8.36 -39.04 6.67
C ASN A 675 -7.40 -37.90 7.01
N THR A 676 -6.81 -37.25 5.99
CA THR A 676 -5.82 -36.17 6.22
C THR A 676 -6.44 -34.88 6.76
N ARG A 677 -7.75 -34.66 6.52
CA ARG A 677 -8.49 -33.50 7.05
C ARG A 677 -8.78 -33.67 8.54
N GLU A 678 -9.16 -34.87 8.96
CA GLU A 678 -9.52 -35.18 10.36
C GLU A 678 -8.33 -35.67 11.20
N ASP A 679 -7.20 -36.01 10.58
CA ASP A 679 -6.03 -36.61 11.23
C ASP A 679 -6.34 -37.93 11.95
N SER A 680 -7.19 -38.76 11.35
CA SER A 680 -7.75 -39.94 12.01
C SER A 680 -7.62 -41.19 11.15
N TRP A 681 -7.44 -42.34 11.81
CA TRP A 681 -7.50 -43.66 11.19
C TRP A 681 -8.86 -44.32 11.48
N SER A 682 -9.44 -44.95 10.46
CA SER A 682 -10.66 -45.74 10.58
C SER A 682 -10.55 -47.05 9.80
N GLU A 683 -11.20 -48.09 10.32
CA GLU A 683 -11.36 -49.36 9.61
C GLU A 683 -12.57 -49.30 8.68
N LEU A 684 -12.39 -49.75 7.44
CA LEU A 684 -13.48 -49.86 6.47
C LEU A 684 -14.02 -51.28 6.42
N LEU A 685 -15.31 -51.39 6.71
CA LEU A 685 -16.07 -52.63 6.70
C LEU A 685 -17.00 -52.70 5.47
N PRO A 686 -17.38 -53.90 5.01
CA PRO A 686 -16.93 -55.21 5.50
C PRO A 686 -15.50 -55.55 5.02
N THR A 687 -14.74 -56.30 5.82
CA THR A 687 -13.45 -56.85 5.41
C THR A 687 -13.65 -58.00 4.41
N LEU A 688 -12.62 -58.29 3.60
CA LEU A 688 -12.68 -59.40 2.65
C LEU A 688 -12.12 -60.66 3.31
N THR A 689 -12.95 -61.69 3.51
CA THR A 689 -12.46 -62.95 4.09
C THR A 689 -11.84 -63.84 3.03
N ARG A 690 -11.03 -64.83 3.45
CA ARG A 690 -10.47 -65.83 2.54
C ARG A 690 -11.56 -66.63 1.81
N ALA A 691 -12.73 -66.82 2.42
CA ALA A 691 -13.85 -67.55 1.83
C ALA A 691 -14.54 -66.77 0.69
N ASP A 692 -14.56 -65.43 0.80
CA ASP A 692 -15.33 -64.59 -0.12
C ASP A 692 -14.61 -64.34 -1.46
N ALA A 693 -13.27 -64.36 -1.47
CA ALA A 693 -12.51 -63.96 -2.65
C ALA A 693 -11.28 -64.80 -3.01
N ASP A 694 -10.89 -65.80 -2.21
CA ASP A 694 -9.73 -66.67 -2.47
C ASP A 694 -8.46 -65.90 -2.91
N LEU A 695 -8.15 -64.82 -2.18
CA LEU A 695 -7.04 -63.89 -2.40
C LEU A 695 -5.94 -64.08 -1.32
N PRO A 696 -5.18 -65.19 -1.29
CA PRO A 696 -4.16 -65.39 -0.26
C PRO A 696 -3.02 -64.36 -0.38
N THR A 697 -2.57 -64.04 -1.61
CA THR A 697 -1.49 -63.09 -1.87
C THR A 697 -2.05 -61.78 -2.44
N LEU A 698 -1.55 -60.64 -1.97
CA LEU A 698 -1.89 -59.32 -2.50
C LEU A 698 -0.75 -58.85 -3.41
N TYR A 699 -1.09 -58.40 -4.61
CA TYR A 699 -0.14 -57.86 -5.59
C TYR A 699 -0.30 -56.35 -5.80
N PHE A 700 -1.53 -55.84 -5.70
CA PHE A 700 -1.85 -54.46 -6.07
C PHE A 700 -2.98 -53.89 -5.23
N LEU A 701 -2.83 -52.62 -4.88
CA LEU A 701 -3.90 -51.74 -4.44
C LEU A 701 -3.75 -50.43 -5.20
N GLY A 702 -4.79 -50.01 -5.91
CA GLY A 702 -4.82 -48.77 -6.67
C GLY A 702 -6.21 -48.15 -6.71
N VAL A 703 -6.34 -47.06 -7.45
CA VAL A 703 -7.56 -46.24 -7.44
C VAL A 703 -7.99 -45.90 -8.86
N ALA A 704 -9.26 -46.22 -9.15
CA ALA A 704 -10.02 -45.73 -10.28
C ALA A 704 -11.24 -44.95 -9.75
N ASP A 705 -12.47 -45.37 -10.09
CA ASP A 705 -13.71 -44.99 -9.42
C ASP A 705 -13.87 -45.63 -8.03
N LYS A 706 -13.14 -46.72 -7.80
CA LYS A 706 -13.15 -47.58 -6.61
C LYS A 706 -11.72 -47.95 -6.24
N LEU A 707 -11.53 -48.51 -5.04
CA LEU A 707 -10.25 -49.11 -4.67
C LEU A 707 -10.13 -50.44 -5.40
N LEU A 708 -9.20 -50.54 -6.34
CA LEU A 708 -8.94 -51.75 -7.11
C LEU A 708 -7.91 -52.63 -6.39
N VAL A 709 -8.20 -53.92 -6.26
CA VAL A 709 -7.34 -54.90 -5.62
C VAL A 709 -7.03 -56.01 -6.61
N ILE A 710 -5.74 -56.28 -6.82
CA ILE A 710 -5.27 -57.45 -7.57
C ILE A 710 -4.47 -58.31 -6.61
N GLY A 711 -4.77 -59.60 -6.60
CA GLY A 711 -4.00 -60.59 -5.87
C GLY A 711 -3.85 -61.87 -6.66
N GLY A 712 -3.30 -62.88 -6.00
CA GLY A 712 -2.99 -64.17 -6.62
C GLY A 712 -3.31 -65.33 -5.73
N ASN A 713 -3.66 -66.45 -6.36
CA ASN A 713 -3.79 -67.74 -5.73
C ASN A 713 -3.11 -68.83 -6.58
N ASN A 714 -3.31 -70.09 -6.23
CA ASN A 714 -2.69 -71.20 -6.94
C ASN A 714 -3.16 -71.32 -8.40
N SER A 715 -4.40 -70.88 -8.69
CA SER A 715 -5.07 -71.01 -9.99
C SER A 715 -4.82 -69.85 -10.95
N GLY A 716 -4.53 -68.65 -10.46
CA GLY A 716 -4.30 -67.48 -11.29
C GLY A 716 -4.36 -66.18 -10.49
N ASN A 717 -4.43 -65.06 -11.22
CA ASN A 717 -4.59 -63.74 -10.63
C ASN A 717 -6.08 -63.43 -10.47
N VAL A 718 -6.41 -62.68 -9.42
CA VAL A 718 -7.78 -62.33 -9.04
C VAL A 718 -7.89 -60.82 -8.92
N VAL A 719 -8.92 -60.25 -9.53
CA VAL A 719 -9.20 -58.81 -9.55
C VAL A 719 -10.54 -58.56 -8.87
N THR A 720 -10.58 -57.63 -7.93
CA THR A 720 -11.83 -57.15 -7.28
C THR A 720 -11.71 -55.67 -6.96
N SER A 721 -12.80 -55.04 -6.53
CA SER A 721 -12.82 -53.63 -6.16
C SER A 721 -13.63 -53.37 -4.89
N PHE A 722 -13.35 -52.27 -4.20
CA PHE A 722 -14.11 -51.79 -3.06
C PHE A 722 -14.62 -50.37 -3.30
N CYS A 723 -15.94 -50.20 -3.26
CA CYS A 723 -16.57 -48.89 -3.39
C CYS A 723 -16.65 -48.20 -2.03
N VAL A 724 -15.87 -47.13 -1.84
CA VAL A 724 -15.81 -46.38 -0.58
C VAL A 724 -17.17 -45.78 -0.20
N GLN A 725 -17.90 -45.24 -1.19
CA GLN A 725 -19.20 -44.58 -0.96
C GLN A 725 -20.28 -45.56 -0.50
N SER A 726 -20.37 -46.74 -1.12
CA SER A 726 -21.40 -47.74 -0.81
C SER A 726 -20.95 -48.77 0.22
N GLN A 727 -19.67 -48.77 0.60
CA GLN A 727 -19.03 -49.74 1.48
C GLN A 727 -19.29 -51.20 1.05
N LYS A 728 -19.10 -51.47 -0.25
CA LYS A 728 -19.35 -52.78 -0.85
C LYS A 728 -18.18 -53.23 -1.72
N TRP A 729 -17.87 -54.51 -1.61
CA TRP A 729 -16.98 -55.22 -2.54
C TRP A 729 -17.71 -55.48 -3.86
N GLY A 730 -16.97 -55.34 -4.96
CA GLY A 730 -17.40 -55.69 -6.30
C GLY A 730 -17.22 -57.18 -6.60
N GLU A 731 -17.60 -57.57 -7.80
CA GLU A 731 -17.43 -58.94 -8.28
C GLU A 731 -15.95 -59.33 -8.35
N VAL A 732 -15.68 -60.63 -8.19
CA VAL A 732 -14.34 -61.21 -8.23
C VAL A 732 -14.10 -61.80 -9.61
N LEU A 733 -13.17 -61.20 -10.37
CA LEU A 733 -12.79 -61.61 -11.71
C LEU A 733 -11.47 -62.40 -11.69
N ARG A 734 -11.27 -63.29 -12.66
CA ARG A 734 -10.05 -64.10 -12.79
C ARG A 734 -9.28 -63.70 -14.04
N ALA A 735 -7.96 -63.56 -13.90
CA ALA A 735 -7.03 -63.17 -14.95
C ALA A 735 -5.91 -64.22 -15.13
N GLU A 736 -5.12 -64.06 -16.19
CA GLU A 736 -3.94 -64.88 -16.46
C GLU A 736 -2.96 -64.85 -15.27
N LYS A 737 -2.29 -65.98 -15.03
CA LYS A 737 -1.35 -66.13 -13.93
C LYS A 737 -0.02 -65.46 -14.28
N VAL A 738 0.23 -64.28 -13.70
CA VAL A 738 1.48 -63.54 -13.83
C VAL A 738 2.03 -63.19 -12.45
N ALA A 739 3.32 -63.40 -12.24
CA ALA A 739 3.98 -62.99 -11.01
C ALA A 739 4.25 -61.47 -11.03
N PHE A 740 3.48 -60.74 -10.24
CA PHE A 740 3.69 -59.31 -10.01
C PHE A 740 4.52 -59.06 -8.76
N ALA A 741 5.27 -57.97 -8.77
CA ALA A 741 6.01 -57.48 -7.63
C ALA A 741 5.97 -55.97 -7.58
N GLY A 742 6.24 -55.43 -6.39
CA GLY A 742 6.36 -54.01 -6.19
C GLY A 742 4.99 -53.35 -5.99
N GLN A 743 4.87 -52.12 -6.44
CA GLN A 743 3.63 -51.36 -6.38
C GLN A 743 3.37 -50.72 -7.73
N GLY A 744 2.11 -50.76 -8.16
CA GLY A 744 1.68 -50.17 -9.41
C GLY A 744 0.79 -48.94 -9.23
N THR A 745 0.29 -48.43 -10.35
CA THR A 745 -0.68 -47.34 -10.41
C THR A 745 -1.74 -47.60 -11.48
N VAL A 746 -2.89 -46.94 -11.38
CA VAL A 746 -3.95 -46.94 -12.40
C VAL A 746 -3.76 -45.78 -13.37
N ALA A 747 -4.07 -46.00 -14.65
CA ALA A 747 -3.95 -45.09 -15.77
C ALA A 747 -5.19 -45.18 -16.67
N GLY A 748 -6.23 -44.40 -16.36
CA GLY A 748 -7.50 -44.53 -17.08
C GLY A 748 -8.09 -45.93 -16.89
N ASP A 749 -8.23 -46.68 -17.98
CA ASP A 749 -8.76 -48.05 -17.98
C ASP A 749 -7.67 -49.13 -17.87
N THR A 750 -6.42 -48.75 -17.60
CA THR A 750 -5.30 -49.69 -17.48
C THR A 750 -4.60 -49.61 -16.13
N VAL A 751 -3.89 -50.69 -15.76
CA VAL A 751 -3.08 -50.80 -14.54
C VAL A 751 -1.64 -51.05 -14.93
N LEU A 752 -0.74 -50.16 -14.48
CA LEU A 752 0.70 -50.33 -14.64
C LEU A 752 1.27 -50.99 -13.39
N ILE A 753 1.85 -52.17 -13.53
CA ILE A 753 2.43 -52.93 -12.40
C ILE A 753 3.74 -53.61 -12.82
N PRO A 754 4.76 -53.65 -11.96
CA PRO A 754 5.98 -54.39 -12.26
C PRO A 754 5.71 -55.91 -12.33
N SER A 755 6.22 -56.55 -13.38
CA SER A 755 6.17 -57.99 -13.55
C SER A 755 7.55 -58.61 -13.37
N ILE A 756 7.61 -59.64 -12.52
CA ILE A 756 8.81 -60.46 -12.34
C ILE A 756 9.10 -61.25 -13.62
N ASP A 757 8.07 -61.84 -14.22
CA ASP A 757 8.20 -62.75 -15.36
C ASP A 757 8.69 -62.03 -16.61
N HIS A 758 8.25 -60.78 -16.82
CA HIS A 758 8.66 -59.97 -17.96
C HIS A 758 9.88 -59.06 -17.68
N ASN A 759 10.33 -58.96 -16.42
CA ASN A 759 11.39 -58.04 -15.98
C ASN A 759 11.18 -56.61 -16.51
N THR A 760 9.94 -56.13 -16.48
CA THR A 760 9.53 -54.78 -16.92
C THR A 760 8.20 -54.40 -16.24
N VAL A 761 7.76 -53.15 -16.44
CA VAL A 761 6.41 -52.70 -16.09
C VAL A 761 5.43 -53.22 -17.14
N VAL A 762 4.33 -53.82 -16.69
CA VAL A 762 3.27 -54.36 -17.55
C VAL A 762 2.00 -53.56 -17.32
N GLU A 763 1.34 -53.24 -18.42
CA GLU A 763 0.02 -52.66 -18.50
C GLU A 763 -1.04 -53.77 -18.56
N ILE A 764 -2.05 -53.67 -17.71
CA ILE A 764 -3.22 -54.56 -17.67
C ILE A 764 -4.45 -53.74 -18.06
N ASP A 765 -5.13 -54.12 -19.13
CA ASP A 765 -6.43 -53.52 -19.48
C ASP A 765 -7.53 -54.05 -18.54
N LEU A 766 -8.27 -53.16 -17.88
CA LEU A 766 -9.24 -53.55 -16.83
C LEU A 766 -10.51 -54.20 -17.38
N HIS A 767 -10.84 -53.99 -18.66
CA HIS A 767 -12.04 -54.55 -19.28
C HIS A 767 -11.79 -55.95 -19.84
N THR A 768 -10.63 -56.15 -20.45
CA THR A 768 -10.24 -57.39 -21.14
C THR A 768 -9.31 -58.26 -20.30
N LEU A 769 -8.68 -57.71 -19.26
CA LEU A 769 -7.62 -58.32 -18.45
C LEU A 769 -6.42 -58.79 -19.30
N SER A 770 -6.22 -58.16 -20.46
CA SER A 770 -5.08 -58.43 -21.34
C SER A 770 -3.84 -57.67 -20.88
N LEU A 771 -2.67 -58.23 -21.21
CA LEU A 771 -1.36 -57.77 -20.72
C LEU A 771 -0.52 -57.21 -21.85
N ARG A 772 0.13 -56.06 -21.60
CA ARG A 772 1.06 -55.42 -22.52
C ARG A 772 2.33 -54.98 -21.78
N ALA A 773 3.50 -55.41 -22.24
CA ALA A 773 4.77 -55.03 -21.62
C ALA A 773 5.28 -53.66 -22.12
N LEU A 774 5.71 -52.80 -21.19
CA LEU A 774 6.40 -51.54 -21.50
C LEU A 774 7.91 -51.77 -21.76
N PRO A 775 8.62 -50.79 -22.37
CA PRO A 775 10.07 -50.85 -22.52
C PRO A 775 10.79 -51.09 -21.18
N PRO A 776 11.82 -51.94 -21.14
CA PRO A 776 12.52 -52.28 -19.91
C PRO A 776 13.23 -51.05 -19.33
N LEU A 777 13.26 -50.96 -18.01
CA LEU A 777 14.04 -49.94 -17.30
C LEU A 777 15.55 -50.16 -17.52
N PRO A 778 16.38 -49.11 -17.40
CA PRO A 778 17.84 -49.21 -17.58
C PRO A 778 18.54 -50.12 -16.55
N ILE A 779 17.81 -50.56 -15.53
CA ILE A 779 18.25 -51.40 -14.41
C ILE A 779 17.24 -52.54 -14.18
N SER A 780 17.67 -53.65 -13.57
CA SER A 780 16.78 -54.80 -13.34
C SER A 780 15.64 -54.48 -12.36
N THR A 781 14.44 -54.94 -12.69
CA THR A 781 13.17 -54.45 -12.14
C THR A 781 12.61 -55.25 -10.96
N ARG A 782 13.46 -56.00 -10.25
CA ARG A 782 12.96 -57.05 -9.35
C ARG A 782 12.06 -56.56 -8.21
N TYR A 783 12.09 -55.27 -7.84
CA TYR A 783 11.13 -54.64 -6.91
C TYR A 783 11.03 -53.12 -7.13
N GLU A 784 9.94 -52.66 -7.74
CA GLU A 784 9.75 -51.26 -8.13
C GLU A 784 8.46 -50.64 -7.59
N ALA A 785 8.43 -49.31 -7.52
CA ALA A 785 7.19 -48.55 -7.35
C ALA A 785 6.94 -47.75 -8.61
N VAL A 786 5.81 -48.00 -9.26
CA VAL A 786 5.34 -47.23 -10.42
C VAL A 786 4.19 -46.34 -9.97
N PHE A 787 4.29 -45.06 -10.28
CA PHE A 787 3.32 -44.05 -9.88
C PHE A 787 3.33 -42.88 -10.87
N TYR A 788 2.36 -41.98 -10.74
CA TYR A 788 2.31 -40.76 -11.54
C TYR A 788 2.69 -39.55 -10.72
N LEU A 789 3.50 -38.68 -11.32
CA LEU A 789 3.74 -37.33 -10.83
C LEU A 789 3.53 -36.34 -11.96
N HIS A 790 3.14 -35.12 -11.61
CA HIS A 790 3.08 -33.99 -12.53
C HIS A 790 4.38 -33.18 -12.36
N PHE A 791 5.11 -33.00 -13.45
CA PHE A 791 6.38 -32.24 -13.51
C PHE A 791 6.29 -31.06 -14.48
#